data_AF-A0A1S3CCW0-F1
#
_entry.id   AF-A0A1S3CCW0-F1
#
_cell.length_a   1.000
_cell.length_b   1.000
_cell.length_c   1.000
_cell.angle_alpha   90.00
_cell.angle_beta   90.00
_cell.angle_gamma   90.00
#
_symmetry.space_group_name_H-M   'P 1'
#
loop_
_entity.id
_entity.type
_entity.pdbx_description
1 polymer ?
#
loop_
_entity_poly.entity_id
_entity_poly.type
_entity_poly.pdbx_seq_one_letter_code
_entity_poly.pdbx_strand_id
1 'polypeptide(L)'
;MSEGCLIIWFVLSCHLEISPWSYESVSLWLDYLNFIREYDPLVQDCATSGIKKVRDLFERALTAAGLHFTEAEKLWEAYRDFEKAIYQTIAETDAQAKEKQIQLIRSIFHRQLSLPLSNMSSTLETYKAWELEVKQGCALDTESNYSDGVPTLVASTYRRALDMYNARVQLEDQISKQDLTDTERLHQYIIYLKFEQSAGDPARVQVLFERAIADFPVSVDLWLDYTCYIDKTLKVGNIVRNVYSRATRNCPWIGDLWVRYLLALERSHASEGEIASVFEKSLQCSFSTLDEYLDLFLTRIDGLRRRISSGVQLEDALEYSLIKETFQRASDYLSPQLKNSEVLVRLYAYWARLEINLGKDLDSARGVWESLLKICGSLLAAWEGYIAMEVELNHINNARSIYKRCYSKRFTGSGSEDICHSWLRFEREFGSLEDFDHAVRKVNPRLEELKSYKLQIDDSENPVKQSDHSKRKLGGDAPNVESPAKKLKDSAHGPKKVTEKGKAQLQNLDDQTGDIRGRVKKPDDSSDQQMNDSVQGKGKVYNDQCTAFISNLNLKVTYDHLRDFFQDVGGVVAIRILHDKFTGKSRGLAYVDFSDDAHLEAGVAKNKQLLLGKKISIARSDPKRGGHGMDRAGGGKRFESRSSSKEPHKVNEQPSGLRKHGGNSVELKGKNTFAVPRNVRALGWTADKPKTLEQDDENPKSNDEFRKLYFKG
;
A
#
# COMPACT_ATOMS: atom_id res chain seq x y z
N MET A 1 10.47 37.72 -5.43
CA MET A 1 9.88 37.70 -6.80
C MET A 1 8.71 38.68 -6.77
N SER A 2 8.48 39.45 -7.82
CA SER A 2 7.39 40.44 -7.84
C SER A 2 6.02 39.79 -8.01
N GLU A 3 4.98 40.40 -7.44
CA GLU A 3 3.60 39.89 -7.48
C GLU A 3 3.07 39.76 -8.92
N GLY A 4 3.47 40.66 -9.82
CA GLY A 4 3.17 40.55 -11.24
C GLY A 4 3.65 39.24 -11.91
N CYS A 5 4.73 38.61 -11.42
CA CYS A 5 5.16 37.30 -11.92
C CYS A 5 4.23 36.17 -11.44
N LEU A 6 3.65 36.27 -10.25
CA LEU A 6 2.63 35.33 -9.77
C LEU A 6 1.34 35.49 -10.56
N ILE A 7 0.88 36.72 -10.80
CA ILE A 7 -0.31 37.01 -11.61
C ILE A 7 -0.12 36.51 -13.05
N ILE A 8 1.02 36.80 -13.69
CA ILE A 8 1.31 36.29 -15.05
C ILE A 8 1.35 34.76 -15.08
N TRP A 9 1.94 34.11 -14.07
CA TRP A 9 1.95 32.65 -13.96
C TRP A 9 0.55 32.07 -13.73
N PHE A 10 -0.32 32.77 -12.98
CA PHE A 10 -1.71 32.39 -12.74
C PHE A 10 -2.59 32.56 -13.99
N VAL A 11 -2.42 33.66 -14.73
CA VAL A 11 -3.13 33.92 -15.99
C VAL A 11 -2.71 32.93 -17.08
N LEU A 12 -1.40 32.66 -17.21
CA LEU A 12 -0.91 31.59 -18.09
C LEU A 12 -1.43 30.22 -17.64
N SER A 13 -1.43 29.93 -16.34
CA SER A 13 -1.99 28.69 -15.79
C SER A 13 -3.46 28.48 -16.13
N CYS A 14 -4.28 29.53 -16.02
CA CYS A 14 -5.69 29.55 -16.43
C CYS A 14 -5.91 29.48 -17.96
N HIS A 15 -4.89 29.66 -18.79
CA HIS A 15 -4.93 29.47 -20.25
C HIS A 15 -4.26 28.17 -20.73
N LEU A 16 -3.42 27.54 -19.91
CA LEU A 16 -2.58 26.37 -20.27
C LEU A 16 -2.95 25.10 -19.48
N GLU A 17 -4.21 24.98 -19.04
CA GLU A 17 -4.74 23.85 -18.25
C GLU A 17 -3.99 23.53 -16.93
N ILE A 18 -3.14 24.44 -16.44
CA ILE A 18 -2.51 24.32 -15.11
C ILE A 18 -3.53 24.72 -14.05
N SER A 19 -4.48 23.82 -13.82
CA SER A 19 -5.40 23.71 -12.69
C SER A 19 -5.24 24.77 -11.58
N PRO A 20 -6.06 25.85 -11.55
CA PRO A 20 -6.17 26.72 -10.38
C PRO A 20 -6.71 25.97 -9.15
N TRP A 21 -7.24 24.76 -9.33
CA TRP A 21 -7.68 23.82 -8.29
C TRP A 21 -6.52 23.16 -7.52
N SER A 22 -5.34 23.77 -7.48
CA SER A 22 -4.17 23.18 -6.81
C SER A 22 -4.34 23.17 -5.28
N TYR A 23 -4.90 24.25 -4.70
CA TYR A 23 -5.38 24.34 -3.31
C TYR A 23 -6.54 25.35 -3.21
N GLU A 24 -7.44 25.15 -2.23
CA GLU A 24 -8.68 25.93 -2.06
C GLU A 24 -8.44 27.25 -1.30
N SER A 25 -7.63 28.14 -1.89
CA SER A 25 -7.20 29.41 -1.28
C SER A 25 -8.17 30.56 -1.55
N VAL A 26 -8.63 31.25 -0.49
CA VAL A 26 -9.56 32.40 -0.62
C VAL A 26 -8.86 33.62 -1.22
N SER A 27 -7.60 33.89 -0.85
CA SER A 27 -6.84 35.02 -1.41
C SER A 27 -6.67 34.88 -2.92
N LEU A 28 -6.26 33.71 -3.43
CA LEU A 28 -6.10 33.49 -4.88
C LEU A 28 -7.42 33.69 -5.66
N TRP A 29 -8.57 33.33 -5.07
CA TRP A 29 -9.88 33.65 -5.68
C TRP A 29 -10.14 35.16 -5.73
N LEU A 30 -9.84 35.90 -4.66
CA LEU A 30 -10.00 37.36 -4.60
C LEU A 30 -9.06 38.09 -5.55
N ASP A 31 -7.79 37.69 -5.60
CA ASP A 31 -6.78 38.24 -6.51
C ASP A 31 -7.19 38.03 -7.98
N TYR A 32 -7.71 36.83 -8.30
CA TYR A 32 -8.22 36.54 -9.64
C TYR A 32 -9.51 37.30 -9.98
N LEU A 33 -10.44 37.46 -9.03
CA LEU A 33 -11.64 38.28 -9.20
C LEU A 33 -11.29 39.76 -9.43
N ASN A 34 -10.30 40.29 -8.70
CA ASN A 34 -9.80 41.65 -8.88
C ASN A 34 -9.07 41.80 -10.23
N PHE A 35 -8.22 40.85 -10.62
CA PHE A 35 -7.59 40.83 -11.95
C PHE A 35 -8.63 40.85 -13.08
N ILE A 36 -9.69 40.03 -13.01
CA ILE A 36 -10.75 40.03 -14.03
C ILE A 36 -11.51 41.37 -14.05
N ARG A 37 -11.70 42.04 -12.90
CA ARG A 37 -12.31 43.38 -12.85
C ARG A 37 -11.40 44.48 -13.40
N GLU A 38 -10.08 44.34 -13.27
CA GLU A 38 -9.10 45.32 -13.72
C GLU A 38 -8.74 45.16 -15.22
N TYR A 39 -8.73 43.93 -15.76
CA TYR A 39 -8.18 43.65 -17.10
C TYR A 39 -9.17 43.10 -18.14
N ASP A 40 -10.43 42.80 -17.81
CA ASP A 40 -11.45 42.38 -18.79
C ASP A 40 -12.28 43.59 -19.27
N PRO A 41 -12.19 43.99 -20.56
CA PRO A 41 -12.94 45.15 -21.06
C PRO A 41 -14.45 45.02 -20.90
N LEU A 42 -15.02 43.81 -21.02
CA LEU A 42 -16.46 43.60 -20.87
C LEU A 42 -16.92 43.81 -19.41
N VAL A 43 -15.99 43.71 -18.45
CA VAL A 43 -16.25 43.97 -17.03
C VAL A 43 -16.00 45.45 -16.72
N GLN A 44 -14.97 46.06 -17.28
CA GLN A 44 -14.73 47.52 -17.20
C GLN A 44 -15.89 48.33 -17.77
N ASP A 45 -16.41 47.96 -18.95
CA ASP A 45 -17.54 48.60 -19.62
C ASP A 45 -18.90 48.32 -18.94
N CYS A 46 -18.92 47.60 -17.80
CA CYS A 46 -20.12 47.11 -17.12
C CYS A 46 -21.12 46.38 -18.06
N ALA A 47 -20.62 45.70 -19.11
CA ALA A 47 -21.47 45.03 -20.08
C ALA A 47 -22.23 43.87 -19.42
N THR A 48 -23.45 43.60 -19.87
CA THR A 48 -24.32 42.55 -19.28
C THR A 48 -23.69 41.15 -19.35
N SER A 49 -22.85 40.89 -20.35
CA SER A 49 -22.01 39.70 -20.49
C SER A 49 -20.88 39.64 -19.46
N GLY A 50 -20.18 40.75 -19.21
CA GLY A 50 -19.12 40.87 -18.21
C GLY A 50 -19.66 40.73 -16.78
N ILE A 51 -20.75 41.42 -16.46
CA ILE A 51 -21.46 41.27 -15.18
C ILE A 51 -21.84 39.81 -14.93
N LYS A 52 -22.40 39.12 -15.93
CA LYS A 52 -22.70 37.69 -15.81
C LYS A 52 -21.42 36.86 -15.60
N LYS A 53 -20.35 37.10 -16.36
CA LYS A 53 -19.07 36.40 -16.21
C LYS A 53 -18.48 36.51 -14.80
N VAL A 54 -18.62 37.68 -14.16
CA VAL A 54 -18.16 37.90 -12.78
C VAL A 54 -19.08 37.22 -11.75
N ARG A 55 -20.39 37.22 -11.94
CA ARG A 55 -21.33 36.40 -11.12
C ARG A 55 -20.99 34.91 -11.22
N ASP A 56 -20.80 34.41 -12.45
CA ASP A 56 -20.38 33.03 -12.73
C ASP A 56 -18.95 32.71 -12.21
N LEU A 57 -18.14 33.71 -11.84
CA LEU A 57 -16.87 33.54 -11.13
C LEU A 57 -17.08 33.50 -9.60
N PHE A 58 -17.84 34.44 -9.03
CA PHE A 58 -18.16 34.47 -7.59
C PHE A 58 -18.87 33.19 -7.14
N GLU A 59 -19.87 32.68 -7.90
CA GLU A 59 -20.57 31.44 -7.54
C GLU A 59 -19.63 30.22 -7.56
N ARG A 60 -18.62 30.18 -8.44
CA ARG A 60 -17.58 29.12 -8.42
C ARG A 60 -16.64 29.26 -7.24
N ALA A 61 -16.19 30.48 -6.94
CA ALA A 61 -15.35 30.76 -5.78
C ALA A 61 -16.07 30.38 -4.47
N LEU A 62 -17.37 30.67 -4.36
CA LEU A 62 -18.21 30.30 -3.23
C LEU A 62 -18.52 28.80 -3.17
N THR A 63 -18.63 28.12 -4.30
CA THR A 63 -18.79 26.65 -4.36
C THR A 63 -17.56 25.92 -3.82
N ALA A 64 -16.37 26.49 -4.04
CA ALA A 64 -15.12 26.02 -3.47
C ALA A 64 -14.97 26.49 -2.00
N ALA A 65 -14.56 27.75 -1.80
CA ALA A 65 -14.11 28.24 -0.51
C ALA A 65 -15.20 28.96 0.33
N GLY A 66 -16.45 29.05 -0.14
CA GLY A 66 -17.53 29.80 0.54
C GLY A 66 -17.97 29.25 1.90
N LEU A 67 -17.53 28.05 2.27
CA LEU A 67 -17.75 27.40 3.57
C LEU A 67 -16.54 27.53 4.54
N HIS A 68 -15.45 28.18 4.11
CA HIS A 68 -14.21 28.32 4.88
C HIS A 68 -14.43 29.22 6.12
N PHE A 69 -14.38 28.63 7.31
CA PHE A 69 -14.86 29.22 8.57
C PHE A 69 -14.37 30.65 8.86
N THR A 70 -13.06 30.91 8.71
CA THR A 70 -12.46 32.23 8.94
C THR A 70 -12.45 33.11 7.68
N GLU A 71 -11.84 32.62 6.59
CA GLU A 71 -11.57 33.47 5.42
C GLU A 71 -12.75 33.73 4.48
N ALA A 72 -13.81 32.91 4.46
CA ALA A 72 -14.89 33.04 3.46
C ALA A 72 -15.63 34.38 3.55
N GLU A 73 -15.62 35.04 4.72
CA GLU A 73 -16.09 36.42 4.92
C GLU A 73 -15.67 37.35 3.78
N LYS A 74 -14.37 37.34 3.45
CA LYS A 74 -13.74 38.24 2.48
C LYS A 74 -14.35 38.07 1.08
N LEU A 75 -14.69 36.82 0.73
CA LEU A 75 -15.25 36.45 -0.57
C LEU A 75 -16.75 36.74 -0.65
N TRP A 76 -17.50 36.47 0.43
CA TRP A 76 -18.89 36.90 0.53
C TRP A 76 -19.00 38.44 0.48
N GLU A 77 -18.09 39.16 1.14
CA GLU A 77 -18.03 40.62 1.12
C GLU A 77 -17.71 41.20 -0.25
N ALA A 78 -16.66 40.72 -0.91
CA ALA A 78 -16.32 41.13 -2.27
C ALA A 78 -17.50 40.93 -3.25
N TYR A 79 -18.31 39.88 -3.07
CA TYR A 79 -19.52 39.66 -3.87
C TYR A 79 -20.65 40.63 -3.51
N ARG A 80 -20.94 40.84 -2.21
CA ARG A 80 -21.93 41.84 -1.77
C ARG A 80 -21.58 43.22 -2.32
N ASP A 81 -20.31 43.63 -2.26
CA ASP A 81 -19.87 44.96 -2.66
C ASP A 81 -19.80 45.13 -4.19
N PHE A 82 -19.49 44.08 -4.94
CA PHE A 82 -19.68 44.05 -6.39
C PHE A 82 -21.14 44.28 -6.78
N GLU A 83 -22.10 43.60 -6.10
CA GLU A 83 -23.52 43.77 -6.39
C GLU A 83 -24.08 45.12 -5.90
N LYS A 84 -23.55 45.70 -4.81
CA LYS A 84 -23.83 47.09 -4.41
C LYS A 84 -23.31 48.10 -5.44
N ALA A 85 -22.11 47.89 -5.99
CA ALA A 85 -21.57 48.76 -7.03
C ALA A 85 -22.45 48.72 -8.29
N ILE A 86 -22.91 47.53 -8.70
CA ILE A 86 -23.91 47.42 -9.79
C ILE A 86 -25.18 48.20 -9.46
N TYR A 87 -25.73 48.08 -8.24
CA TYR A 87 -26.93 48.84 -7.83
C TYR A 87 -26.75 50.37 -7.99
N GLN A 88 -25.56 50.90 -7.72
CA GLN A 88 -25.24 52.32 -7.91
C GLN A 88 -25.14 52.74 -9.40
N THR A 89 -24.89 51.81 -10.32
CA THR A 89 -24.87 52.09 -11.77
C THR A 89 -26.26 52.06 -12.43
N ILE A 90 -27.28 51.50 -11.77
CA ILE A 90 -28.65 51.44 -12.30
C ILE A 90 -29.30 52.82 -12.17
N ALA A 91 -29.82 53.36 -13.29
CA ALA A 91 -30.50 54.65 -13.31
C ALA A 91 -31.70 54.71 -12.35
N GLU A 92 -31.86 55.85 -11.67
CA GLU A 92 -32.97 56.08 -10.71
C GLU A 92 -34.37 55.88 -11.31
N THR A 93 -34.51 56.00 -12.63
CA THR A 93 -35.78 55.79 -13.34
C THR A 93 -36.17 54.32 -13.52
N ASP A 94 -35.23 53.36 -13.40
CA ASP A 94 -35.53 51.92 -13.49
C ASP A 94 -35.66 51.28 -12.11
N ALA A 95 -36.77 51.61 -11.44
CA ALA A 95 -37.16 51.00 -10.18
C ALA A 95 -37.29 49.46 -10.27
N GLN A 96 -37.57 48.88 -11.45
CA GLN A 96 -37.72 47.43 -11.59
C GLN A 96 -36.37 46.72 -11.64
N ALA A 97 -35.36 47.29 -12.28
CA ALA A 97 -33.98 46.79 -12.21
C ALA A 97 -33.39 46.99 -10.81
N LYS A 98 -33.63 48.14 -10.18
CA LYS A 98 -33.20 48.40 -8.80
C LYS A 98 -33.77 47.40 -7.80
N GLU A 99 -35.07 47.12 -7.84
CA GLU A 99 -35.69 46.13 -6.95
C GLU A 99 -35.16 44.70 -7.20
N LYS A 100 -34.99 44.28 -8.46
CA LYS A 100 -34.33 42.99 -8.78
C LYS A 100 -32.93 42.90 -8.18
N GLN A 101 -32.16 43.99 -8.25
CA GLN A 101 -30.80 44.06 -7.73
C GLN A 101 -30.77 44.07 -6.18
N ILE A 102 -31.71 44.75 -5.52
CA ILE A 102 -31.92 44.67 -4.06
C ILE A 102 -32.22 43.23 -3.64
N GLN A 103 -33.11 42.51 -4.35
CA GLN A 103 -33.42 41.11 -4.03
C GLN A 103 -32.21 40.17 -4.23
N LEU A 104 -31.32 40.44 -5.18
CA LEU A 104 -30.05 39.70 -5.33
C LEU A 104 -29.12 39.94 -4.14
N ILE A 105 -28.89 41.20 -3.74
CA ILE A 105 -28.05 41.53 -2.57
C ILE A 105 -28.63 40.90 -1.29
N ARG A 106 -29.95 41.00 -1.09
CA ARG A 106 -30.68 40.36 0.02
C ARG A 106 -30.50 38.85 0.03
N SER A 107 -30.56 38.19 -1.14
CA SER A 107 -30.32 36.75 -1.28
C SER A 107 -28.89 36.36 -0.87
N ILE A 108 -27.88 37.14 -1.24
CA ILE A 108 -26.48 36.90 -0.84
C ILE A 108 -26.32 37.01 0.68
N PHE A 109 -26.88 38.05 1.32
CA PHE A 109 -26.93 38.14 2.79
C PHE A 109 -27.62 36.93 3.43
N HIS A 110 -28.79 36.52 2.93
CA HIS A 110 -29.55 35.39 3.51
C HIS A 110 -28.82 34.05 3.35
N ARG A 111 -28.08 33.85 2.25
CA ARG A 111 -27.19 32.70 2.04
C ARG A 111 -26.05 32.71 3.07
N GLN A 112 -25.31 33.82 3.18
CA GLN A 112 -24.18 33.94 4.10
C GLN A 112 -24.59 33.80 5.57
N LEU A 113 -25.69 34.44 5.99
CA LEU A 113 -26.24 34.34 7.35
C LEU A 113 -26.71 32.94 7.73
N SER A 114 -26.84 32.03 6.75
CA SER A 114 -27.17 30.62 6.98
C SER A 114 -25.93 29.73 7.17
N LEU A 115 -24.72 30.29 7.23
CA LEU A 115 -23.44 29.58 7.35
C LEU A 115 -22.70 29.90 8.67
N PRO A 116 -22.01 28.92 9.28
CA PRO A 116 -21.19 29.13 10.48
C PRO A 116 -19.83 29.76 10.10
N LEU A 117 -19.80 31.10 9.98
CA LEU A 117 -18.60 31.89 9.70
C LEU A 117 -18.20 32.73 10.92
N SER A 118 -16.91 33.03 11.08
CA SER A 118 -16.36 33.77 12.23
C SER A 118 -16.96 35.15 12.47
N ASN A 119 -17.48 35.80 11.42
CA ASN A 119 -17.97 37.17 11.44
C ASN A 119 -19.50 37.30 11.52
N MET A 120 -20.22 36.20 11.75
CA MET A 120 -21.66 36.15 11.45
C MET A 120 -22.51 37.21 12.19
N SER A 121 -22.14 37.59 13.41
CA SER A 121 -22.79 38.68 14.16
C SER A 121 -22.64 40.04 13.47
N SER A 122 -21.45 40.38 13.00
CA SER A 122 -21.18 41.62 12.25
C SER A 122 -21.91 41.64 10.91
N THR A 123 -21.99 40.48 10.23
CA THR A 123 -22.80 40.34 9.01
C THR A 123 -24.29 40.58 9.29
N LEU A 124 -24.81 40.13 10.43
CA LEU A 124 -26.20 40.36 10.82
C LEU A 124 -26.50 41.83 11.12
N GLU A 125 -25.59 42.52 11.82
CA GLU A 125 -25.67 43.96 12.08
C GLU A 125 -25.61 44.77 10.78
N THR A 126 -24.67 44.43 9.89
CA THR A 126 -24.55 45.02 8.55
C THR A 126 -25.80 44.80 7.70
N TYR A 127 -26.39 43.60 7.75
CA TYR A 127 -27.65 43.30 7.07
C TYR A 127 -28.82 44.12 7.63
N LYS A 128 -28.94 44.25 8.96
CA LYS A 128 -29.97 45.08 9.60
C LYS A 128 -29.84 46.56 9.21
N ALA A 129 -28.62 47.10 9.19
CA ALA A 129 -28.36 48.48 8.77
C ALA A 129 -28.76 48.71 7.29
N TRP A 130 -28.28 47.85 6.39
CA TRP A 130 -28.60 47.92 4.96
C TRP A 130 -30.09 47.75 4.66
N GLU A 131 -30.77 46.82 5.33
CA GLU A 131 -32.22 46.59 5.17
C GLU A 131 -33.04 47.78 5.71
N LEU A 132 -32.52 48.55 6.68
CA LEU A 132 -33.11 49.83 7.12
C LEU A 132 -32.87 50.97 6.12
N GLU A 133 -31.67 51.08 5.54
CA GLU A 133 -31.36 52.05 4.47
C GLU A 133 -32.28 51.86 3.25
N VAL A 134 -32.42 50.61 2.79
CA VAL A 134 -33.34 50.25 1.69
C VAL A 134 -34.79 50.58 2.05
N LYS A 135 -35.23 50.30 3.27
CA LYS A 135 -36.61 50.58 3.72
C LYS A 135 -36.91 52.06 3.91
N GLN A 136 -35.91 52.93 4.10
CA GLN A 136 -36.14 54.38 4.10
C GLN A 136 -36.48 54.93 2.69
N GLY A 137 -36.23 54.16 1.63
CA GLY A 137 -36.64 54.48 0.25
C GLY A 137 -38.04 53.99 -0.15
N CYS A 138 -38.69 53.12 0.63
CA CYS A 138 -40.00 52.52 0.29
C CYS A 138 -41.04 52.75 1.39
N ALA A 139 -42.28 53.05 0.99
CA ALA A 139 -43.37 53.27 1.93
C ALA A 139 -43.69 52.00 2.76
N LEU A 140 -44.16 52.21 3.99
CA LEU A 140 -44.37 51.18 5.00
C LEU A 140 -45.47 50.18 4.63
N ASP A 141 -45.12 48.89 4.63
CA ASP A 141 -46.04 47.80 4.95
C ASP A 141 -45.42 46.92 6.06
N THR A 142 -46.05 46.93 7.23
CA THR A 142 -45.52 46.30 8.45
C THR A 142 -45.92 44.82 8.51
N GLU A 143 -45.26 43.98 7.70
CA GLU A 143 -45.54 42.54 7.71
C GLU A 143 -45.23 41.87 9.07
N SER A 144 -46.17 41.05 9.54
CA SER A 144 -46.05 40.20 10.74
C SER A 144 -45.01 39.06 10.61
N ASN A 145 -44.31 38.96 9.49
CA ASN A 145 -43.30 37.94 9.19
C ASN A 145 -41.90 38.28 9.73
N TYR A 146 -41.69 39.48 10.26
CA TYR A 146 -40.38 39.96 10.75
C TYR A 146 -40.23 39.81 12.27
N SER A 147 -39.02 39.42 12.70
CA SER A 147 -38.60 39.37 14.10
C SER A 147 -37.28 40.11 14.23
N ASP A 148 -37.21 41.11 15.11
CA ASP A 148 -36.00 41.92 15.36
C ASP A 148 -35.37 42.48 14.05
N GLY A 149 -36.21 43.06 13.18
CA GLY A 149 -35.84 43.65 11.89
C GLY A 149 -35.56 42.65 10.75
N VAL A 150 -35.52 41.35 11.04
CA VAL A 150 -35.07 40.28 10.12
C VAL A 150 -36.24 39.33 9.78
N PRO A 151 -36.37 38.80 8.55
CA PRO A 151 -37.41 37.83 8.24
C PRO A 151 -37.31 36.58 9.14
N THR A 152 -38.42 36.07 9.66
CA THR A 152 -38.42 34.97 10.65
C THR A 152 -37.69 33.71 10.17
N LEU A 153 -37.76 33.40 8.86
CA LEU A 153 -37.00 32.31 8.27
C LEU A 153 -35.47 32.53 8.42
N VAL A 154 -34.98 33.71 8.09
CA VAL A 154 -33.55 34.09 8.20
C VAL A 154 -33.10 34.11 9.66
N ALA A 155 -33.93 34.60 10.57
CA ALA A 155 -33.64 34.55 12.01
C ALA A 155 -33.51 33.11 12.54
N SER A 156 -34.23 32.15 11.96
CA SER A 156 -34.14 30.72 12.32
C SER A 156 -32.97 30.00 11.66
N THR A 157 -32.62 30.29 10.40
CA THR A 157 -31.43 29.72 9.76
C THR A 157 -30.15 30.28 10.39
N TYR A 158 -30.12 31.58 10.72
CA TYR A 158 -29.03 32.21 11.47
C TYR A 158 -28.82 31.57 12.84
N ARG A 159 -29.89 31.28 13.59
CA ARG A 159 -29.76 30.58 14.89
C ARG A 159 -29.11 29.21 14.74
N ARG A 160 -29.54 28.42 13.76
CA ARG A 160 -28.93 27.11 13.46
C ARG A 160 -27.46 27.24 13.03
N ALA A 161 -27.13 28.28 12.25
CA ALA A 161 -25.75 28.59 11.88
C ALA A 161 -24.91 28.97 13.12
N LEU A 162 -25.50 29.68 14.09
CA LEU A 162 -24.83 30.08 15.34
C LEU A 162 -24.56 28.86 16.24
N ASP A 163 -25.51 27.93 16.32
CA ASP A 163 -25.30 26.63 16.99
C ASP A 163 -24.16 25.84 16.32
N MET A 164 -24.10 25.84 14.99
CA MET A 164 -23.01 25.22 14.21
C MET A 164 -21.66 25.93 14.39
N TYR A 165 -21.65 27.26 14.56
CA TYR A 165 -20.46 28.06 14.85
C TYR A 165 -19.93 27.78 16.26
N ASN A 166 -20.80 27.80 17.28
CA ASN A 166 -20.45 27.54 18.68
C ASN A 166 -19.84 26.14 18.88
N ALA A 167 -20.28 25.15 18.08
CA ALA A 167 -19.70 23.81 18.08
C ALA A 167 -18.31 23.69 17.43
N ARG A 168 -17.79 24.76 16.80
CA ARG A 168 -16.57 24.75 15.98
C ARG A 168 -15.52 25.78 16.40
N VAL A 169 -15.93 26.92 16.95
CA VAL A 169 -15.00 28.00 17.38
C VAL A 169 -13.84 27.46 18.22
N GLN A 170 -14.10 26.59 19.20
CA GLN A 170 -13.05 26.00 20.04
C GLN A 170 -12.05 25.10 19.29
N LEU A 171 -12.43 24.51 18.15
CA LEU A 171 -11.54 23.68 17.31
C LEU A 171 -10.69 24.56 16.38
N GLU A 172 -11.28 25.62 15.85
CA GLU A 172 -10.61 26.65 15.04
C GLU A 172 -9.60 27.45 15.89
N ASP A 173 -9.97 27.81 17.12
CA ASP A 173 -9.09 28.37 18.16
C ASP A 173 -7.93 27.43 18.50
N GLN A 174 -8.17 26.11 18.49
CA GLN A 174 -7.12 25.12 18.76
C GLN A 174 -6.11 25.01 17.62
N ILE A 175 -6.54 25.15 16.35
CA ILE A 175 -5.64 25.16 15.19
C ILE A 175 -4.86 26.48 15.10
N SER A 176 -5.49 27.61 15.46
CA SER A 176 -4.96 28.96 15.25
C SER A 176 -3.96 29.45 16.31
N LYS A 177 -3.53 28.59 17.24
CA LYS A 177 -2.58 28.93 18.32
C LYS A 177 -1.16 29.12 17.76
N GLN A 178 -0.59 30.30 18.02
CA GLN A 178 0.73 30.70 17.51
C GLN A 178 1.89 29.83 18.04
N ASP A 179 1.77 29.30 19.27
CA ASP A 179 2.83 28.51 19.92
C ASP A 179 2.87 27.02 19.49
N LEU A 180 2.00 26.57 18.58
CA LEU A 180 1.92 25.15 18.18
C LEU A 180 2.98 24.74 17.16
N THR A 181 3.65 23.63 17.44
CA THR A 181 4.46 22.93 16.42
C THR A 181 3.57 22.38 15.29
N ASP A 182 4.16 22.19 14.12
CA ASP A 182 3.47 21.66 12.94
C ASP A 182 2.81 20.30 13.21
N THR A 183 3.47 19.42 13.97
CA THR A 183 2.94 18.12 14.40
C THR A 183 1.69 18.26 15.28
N GLU A 184 1.67 19.23 16.19
CA GLU A 184 0.52 19.48 17.07
C GLU A 184 -0.64 20.11 16.30
N ARG A 185 -0.35 21.05 15.38
CA ARG A 185 -1.36 21.70 14.52
C ARG A 185 -2.01 20.69 13.58
N LEU A 186 -1.21 19.79 12.97
CA LEU A 186 -1.70 18.62 12.22
C LEU A 186 -2.58 17.71 13.10
N HIS A 187 -2.22 17.49 14.36
CA HIS A 187 -3.05 16.72 15.30
C HIS A 187 -4.40 17.40 15.58
N GLN A 188 -4.45 18.73 15.71
CA GLN A 188 -5.70 19.48 15.85
C GLN A 188 -6.59 19.36 14.59
N TYR A 189 -6.01 19.45 13.39
CA TYR A 189 -6.75 19.16 12.15
C TYR A 189 -7.32 17.74 12.14
N ILE A 190 -6.56 16.73 12.56
CA ILE A 190 -7.05 15.34 12.64
C ILE A 190 -8.20 15.17 13.66
N ILE A 191 -8.18 15.91 14.77
CA ILE A 191 -9.29 15.94 15.75
C ILE A 191 -10.54 16.57 15.10
N TYR A 192 -10.39 17.71 14.43
CA TYR A 192 -11.51 18.44 13.82
C TYR A 192 -12.08 17.69 12.59
N LEU A 193 -11.24 17.03 11.79
CA LEU A 193 -11.68 16.16 10.69
C LEU A 193 -12.57 15.02 11.21
N LYS A 194 -12.22 14.39 12.33
CA LYS A 194 -13.06 13.36 12.98
C LYS A 194 -14.39 13.92 13.48
N PHE A 195 -14.40 15.17 13.96
CA PHE A 195 -15.64 15.86 14.33
C PHE A 195 -16.54 16.13 13.12
N GLU A 196 -16.04 16.75 12.05
CA GLU A 196 -16.86 17.04 10.85
C GLU A 196 -17.32 15.75 10.16
N GLN A 197 -16.47 14.70 10.12
CA GLN A 197 -16.87 13.37 9.64
C GLN A 197 -18.01 12.75 10.48
N SER A 198 -18.04 12.99 11.80
CA SER A 198 -19.15 12.56 12.67
C SER A 198 -20.40 13.42 12.53
N ALA A 199 -20.27 14.68 12.12
CA ALA A 199 -21.39 15.57 11.80
C ALA A 199 -22.04 15.22 10.44
N GLY A 200 -21.27 14.62 9.52
CA GLY A 200 -21.79 13.98 8.31
C GLY A 200 -22.05 14.91 7.12
N ASP A 201 -21.56 16.15 7.14
CA ASP A 201 -21.65 17.11 6.03
C ASP A 201 -20.44 16.95 5.08
N PRO A 202 -20.61 16.43 3.85
CA PRO A 202 -19.47 16.16 2.97
C PRO A 202 -18.75 17.42 2.49
N ALA A 203 -19.47 18.52 2.27
CA ALA A 203 -18.86 19.76 1.77
C ALA A 203 -17.96 20.37 2.85
N ARG A 204 -18.39 20.32 4.12
CA ARG A 204 -17.56 20.76 5.25
C ARG A 204 -16.34 19.86 5.50
N VAL A 205 -16.49 18.54 5.37
CA VAL A 205 -15.36 17.61 5.47
C VAL A 205 -14.34 17.85 4.34
N GLN A 206 -14.81 18.10 3.11
CA GLN A 206 -13.93 18.48 1.98
C GLN A 206 -13.16 19.76 2.28
N VAL A 207 -13.84 20.87 2.59
CA VAL A 207 -13.18 22.18 2.86
C VAL A 207 -12.18 22.07 4.03
N LEU A 208 -12.45 21.24 5.05
CA LEU A 208 -11.50 21.02 6.14
C LEU A 208 -10.29 20.16 5.72
N PHE A 209 -10.47 19.17 4.84
CA PHE A 209 -9.34 18.45 4.23
C PHE A 209 -8.51 19.37 3.33
N GLU A 210 -9.15 20.19 2.49
CA GLU A 210 -8.49 21.15 1.58
C GLU A 210 -7.65 22.19 2.34
N ARG A 211 -8.12 22.66 3.50
CA ARG A 211 -7.33 23.47 4.45
C ARG A 211 -6.15 22.70 5.02
N ALA A 212 -6.39 21.49 5.55
CA ALA A 212 -5.34 20.68 6.17
C ALA A 212 -4.21 20.30 5.19
N ILE A 213 -4.53 20.04 3.92
CA ILE A 213 -3.53 19.73 2.87
C ILE A 213 -2.91 20.98 2.24
N ALA A 214 -3.48 22.18 2.43
CA ALA A 214 -2.81 23.43 2.10
C ALA A 214 -1.68 23.75 3.10
N ASP A 215 -1.94 23.53 4.40
CA ASP A 215 -0.93 23.65 5.46
C ASP A 215 0.10 22.50 5.45
N PHE A 216 -0.35 21.26 5.16
CA PHE A 216 0.48 20.04 5.23
C PHE A 216 0.48 19.24 3.91
N PRO A 217 0.92 19.82 2.78
CA PRO A 217 0.76 19.24 1.44
C PRO A 217 1.49 17.91 1.23
N VAL A 218 2.57 17.65 1.98
CA VAL A 218 3.35 16.39 1.90
C VAL A 218 2.91 15.34 2.94
N SER A 219 1.81 15.57 3.66
CA SER A 219 1.30 14.61 4.65
C SER A 219 0.60 13.43 3.98
N VAL A 220 1.32 12.30 3.91
CA VAL A 220 0.83 11.05 3.31
C VAL A 220 -0.47 10.57 3.96
N ASP A 221 -0.56 10.64 5.29
CA ASP A 221 -1.74 10.21 6.05
C ASP A 221 -2.98 11.05 5.69
N LEU A 222 -2.85 12.38 5.55
CA LEU A 222 -3.97 13.23 5.13
C LEU A 222 -4.46 12.89 3.72
N TRP A 223 -3.56 12.64 2.76
CA TRP A 223 -3.96 12.23 1.42
C TRP A 223 -4.60 10.84 1.38
N LEU A 224 -4.10 9.89 2.17
CA LEU A 224 -4.67 8.54 2.28
C LEU A 224 -6.05 8.56 2.94
N ASP A 225 -6.28 9.37 3.98
CA ASP A 225 -7.59 9.56 4.60
C ASP A 225 -8.55 10.35 3.70
N TYR A 226 -8.10 11.41 3.03
CA TYR A 226 -8.94 12.23 2.16
C TYR A 226 -9.42 11.44 0.94
N THR A 227 -8.52 10.75 0.24
CA THR A 227 -8.88 9.89 -0.90
C THR A 227 -9.83 8.77 -0.48
N CYS A 228 -9.56 8.14 0.67
CA CYS A 228 -10.41 7.10 1.27
C CYS A 228 -11.80 7.62 1.66
N TYR A 229 -11.92 8.88 2.10
CA TYR A 229 -13.20 9.54 2.36
C TYR A 229 -13.98 9.77 1.05
N ILE A 230 -13.34 10.38 0.05
CA ILE A 230 -13.94 10.74 -1.25
C ILE A 230 -14.47 9.50 -2.00
N ASP A 231 -13.73 8.39 -2.01
CA ASP A 231 -14.13 7.10 -2.62
C ASP A 231 -15.34 6.47 -1.89
N LYS A 232 -15.51 6.73 -0.59
CA LYS A 232 -16.63 6.20 0.21
C LYS A 232 -17.91 7.02 0.04
N THR A 233 -17.81 8.34 0.10
CA THR A 233 -18.96 9.25 0.24
C THR A 233 -19.47 9.81 -1.08
N LEU A 234 -18.61 10.49 -1.83
CA LEU A 234 -19.03 11.37 -2.93
C LEU A 234 -19.07 10.68 -4.28
N LYS A 235 -18.06 9.86 -4.60
CA LYS A 235 -17.98 9.05 -5.84
C LYS A 235 -18.16 9.82 -7.18
N VAL A 236 -18.11 11.14 -7.17
CA VAL A 236 -18.19 11.98 -8.36
C VAL A 236 -16.86 11.90 -9.12
N GLY A 237 -16.83 11.19 -10.25
CA GLY A 237 -15.59 10.83 -10.95
C GLY A 237 -14.60 11.97 -11.18
N ASN A 238 -15.06 13.17 -11.54
CA ASN A 238 -14.19 14.33 -11.75
C ASN A 238 -13.54 14.85 -10.46
N ILE A 239 -14.28 14.85 -9.34
CA ILE A 239 -13.74 15.27 -8.02
C ILE A 239 -12.72 14.24 -7.55
N VAL A 240 -13.08 12.95 -7.60
CA VAL A 240 -12.22 11.81 -7.26
C VAL A 240 -10.90 11.89 -8.05
N ARG A 241 -10.99 12.06 -9.38
CA ARG A 241 -9.84 12.18 -10.30
C ARG A 241 -8.93 13.37 -9.97
N ASN A 242 -9.50 14.54 -9.63
CA ASN A 242 -8.72 15.72 -9.26
C ASN A 242 -7.96 15.51 -7.94
N VAL A 243 -8.65 15.00 -6.90
CA VAL A 243 -8.04 14.72 -5.59
C VAL A 243 -6.88 13.71 -5.73
N TYR A 244 -7.06 12.60 -6.46
CA TYR A 244 -5.97 11.65 -6.69
C TYR A 244 -4.81 12.23 -7.52
N SER A 245 -5.10 13.04 -8.54
CA SER A 245 -4.07 13.74 -9.34
C SER A 245 -3.24 14.71 -8.50
N ARG A 246 -3.84 15.37 -7.50
CA ARG A 246 -3.13 16.22 -6.54
C ARG A 246 -2.36 15.40 -5.50
N ALA A 247 -2.91 14.29 -5.02
CA ALA A 247 -2.27 13.39 -4.09
C ALA A 247 -0.96 12.81 -4.66
N THR A 248 -1.00 12.27 -5.89
CA THR A 248 0.18 11.67 -6.54
C THR A 248 1.21 12.70 -6.99
N ARG A 249 0.82 13.97 -7.23
CA ARG A 249 1.75 15.08 -7.47
C ARG A 249 2.49 15.54 -6.21
N ASN A 250 1.88 15.44 -5.02
CA ASN A 250 2.48 15.88 -3.76
C ASN A 250 3.25 14.77 -3.03
N CYS A 251 2.74 13.54 -3.07
CA CYS A 251 3.36 12.37 -2.44
C CYS A 251 3.68 11.27 -3.49
N PRO A 252 4.47 11.57 -4.55
CA PRO A 252 4.73 10.63 -5.65
C PRO A 252 5.44 9.33 -5.23
N TRP A 253 6.14 9.33 -4.09
CA TRP A 253 6.90 8.19 -3.55
C TRP A 253 6.08 7.13 -2.81
N ILE A 254 4.74 7.18 -2.90
CA ILE A 254 3.81 6.26 -2.21
C ILE A 254 3.02 5.42 -3.24
N GLY A 255 3.31 4.12 -3.34
CA GLY A 255 2.69 3.24 -4.35
C GLY A 255 1.16 3.13 -4.20
N ASP A 256 0.65 3.06 -2.98
CA ASP A 256 -0.79 2.95 -2.67
C ASP A 256 -1.62 4.11 -3.26
N LEU A 257 -1.09 5.35 -3.26
CA LEU A 257 -1.79 6.49 -3.88
C LEU A 257 -1.95 6.32 -5.40
N TRP A 258 -0.94 5.78 -6.08
CA TRP A 258 -1.00 5.49 -7.52
C TRP A 258 -1.89 4.28 -7.83
N VAL A 259 -1.82 3.20 -7.04
CA VAL A 259 -2.71 2.03 -7.15
C VAL A 259 -4.17 2.46 -7.01
N ARG A 260 -4.49 3.23 -5.97
CA ARG A 260 -5.85 3.77 -5.76
C ARG A 260 -6.28 4.71 -6.89
N TYR A 261 -5.37 5.55 -7.42
CA TYR A 261 -5.68 6.43 -8.55
C TYR A 261 -6.03 5.64 -9.82
N LEU A 262 -5.26 4.59 -10.16
CA LEU A 262 -5.56 3.71 -11.30
C LEU A 262 -6.93 3.03 -11.14
N LEU A 263 -7.23 2.52 -9.94
CA LEU A 263 -8.55 1.93 -9.63
C LEU A 263 -9.69 2.96 -9.67
N ALA A 264 -9.43 4.21 -9.28
CA ALA A 264 -10.42 5.29 -9.35
C ALA A 264 -10.69 5.74 -10.81
N LEU A 265 -9.66 5.77 -11.66
CA LEU A 265 -9.80 5.99 -13.10
C LEU A 265 -10.63 4.89 -13.75
N GLU A 266 -10.35 3.63 -13.44
CA GLU A 266 -11.13 2.47 -13.90
C GLU A 266 -12.61 2.57 -13.49
N ARG A 267 -12.90 2.87 -12.22
CA ARG A 267 -14.28 3.11 -11.73
C ARG A 267 -14.96 4.31 -12.39
N SER A 268 -14.20 5.28 -12.90
CA SER A 268 -14.72 6.42 -13.67
C SER A 268 -14.91 6.11 -15.16
N HIS A 269 -14.68 4.86 -15.59
CA HIS A 269 -14.66 4.42 -16.98
C HIS A 269 -13.71 5.26 -17.86
N ALA A 270 -12.53 5.60 -17.34
CA ALA A 270 -11.49 6.30 -18.09
C ALA A 270 -11.04 5.48 -19.32
N SER A 271 -10.56 6.20 -20.34
CA SER A 271 -9.98 5.60 -21.53
C SER A 271 -8.72 4.77 -21.21
N GLU A 272 -8.38 3.84 -22.10
CA GLU A 272 -7.17 3.02 -21.99
C GLU A 272 -5.94 3.93 -21.85
N GLY A 273 -5.78 4.90 -22.76
CA GLY A 273 -4.65 5.82 -22.80
C GLY A 273 -4.53 6.75 -21.58
N GLU A 274 -5.63 7.14 -20.93
CA GLU A 274 -5.58 7.86 -19.64
C GLU A 274 -4.96 6.98 -18.55
N ILE A 275 -5.41 5.72 -18.44
CA ILE A 275 -4.93 4.76 -17.45
C ILE A 275 -3.45 4.41 -17.73
N ALA A 276 -3.10 4.18 -18.99
CA ALA A 276 -1.72 3.96 -19.42
C ALA A 276 -0.82 5.17 -19.09
N SER A 277 -1.25 6.39 -19.41
CA SER A 277 -0.49 7.62 -19.11
C SER A 277 -0.20 7.81 -17.61
N VAL A 278 -1.15 7.43 -16.75
CA VAL A 278 -0.98 7.48 -15.29
C VAL A 278 -0.10 6.34 -14.78
N PHE A 279 -0.20 5.15 -15.37
CA PHE A 279 0.67 4.02 -15.07
C PHE A 279 2.14 4.33 -15.42
N GLU A 280 2.42 4.89 -16.61
CA GLU A 280 3.78 5.32 -16.99
C GLU A 280 4.37 6.35 -16.04
N LYS A 281 3.54 7.31 -15.55
CA LYS A 281 3.97 8.30 -14.55
C LYS A 281 4.28 7.66 -13.20
N SER A 282 3.52 6.64 -12.79
CA SER A 282 3.81 5.89 -11.55
C SER A 282 5.15 5.15 -11.63
N LEU A 283 5.50 4.56 -12.78
CA LEU A 283 6.78 3.85 -12.98
C LEU A 283 8.01 4.78 -13.06
N GLN A 284 7.80 6.09 -13.19
CA GLN A 284 8.86 7.11 -13.10
C GLN A 284 9.12 7.57 -11.66
N CYS A 285 8.32 7.12 -10.68
CA CYS A 285 8.45 7.49 -9.28
C CYS A 285 9.32 6.49 -8.51
N SER A 286 10.02 6.98 -7.48
CA SER A 286 10.88 6.16 -6.61
C SER A 286 10.12 5.70 -5.37
N PHE A 287 9.52 4.52 -5.41
CA PHE A 287 8.87 3.89 -4.25
C PHE A 287 9.87 3.29 -3.25
N SER A 288 9.42 3.05 -2.03
CA SER A 288 10.28 2.60 -0.91
C SER A 288 10.55 1.09 -0.93
N THR A 289 9.65 0.31 -1.55
CA THR A 289 9.69 -1.15 -1.61
C THR A 289 9.48 -1.66 -3.04
N LEU A 290 9.90 -2.89 -3.32
CA LEU A 290 9.66 -3.53 -4.63
C LEU A 290 8.24 -4.10 -4.75
N ASP A 291 7.57 -4.36 -3.63
CA ASP A 291 6.17 -4.80 -3.61
C ASP A 291 5.23 -3.67 -4.09
N GLU A 292 5.52 -2.39 -3.83
CA GLU A 292 4.77 -1.25 -4.38
C GLU A 292 4.77 -1.22 -5.93
N TYR A 293 5.90 -1.53 -6.58
CA TYR A 293 5.95 -1.65 -8.04
C TYR A 293 5.17 -2.89 -8.52
N LEU A 294 5.26 -4.02 -7.79
CA LEU A 294 4.46 -5.20 -8.12
C LEU A 294 2.96 -4.88 -8.06
N ASP A 295 2.48 -4.22 -7.01
CA ASP A 295 1.06 -3.88 -6.85
C ASP A 295 0.58 -2.95 -7.96
N LEU A 296 1.43 -2.06 -8.49
CA LEU A 296 1.13 -1.27 -9.68
C LEU A 296 1.03 -2.12 -10.95
N PHE A 297 2.00 -2.98 -11.22
CA PHE A 297 1.95 -3.91 -12.37
C PHE A 297 0.72 -4.82 -12.28
N LEU A 298 0.44 -5.41 -11.11
CA LEU A 298 -0.74 -6.23 -10.86
C LEU A 298 -2.02 -5.43 -11.08
N THR A 299 -2.14 -4.22 -10.53
CA THR A 299 -3.32 -3.36 -10.70
C THR A 299 -3.60 -3.05 -12.18
N ARG A 300 -2.54 -2.75 -12.95
CA ARG A 300 -2.62 -2.51 -14.40
C ARG A 300 -3.09 -3.76 -15.16
N ILE A 301 -2.51 -4.92 -14.88
CA ILE A 301 -2.91 -6.23 -15.44
C ILE A 301 -4.37 -6.53 -15.10
N ASP A 302 -4.79 -6.24 -13.86
CA ASP A 302 -6.13 -6.53 -13.37
C ASP A 302 -7.20 -5.64 -14.03
N GLY A 303 -6.88 -4.36 -14.26
CA GLY A 303 -7.73 -3.46 -15.04
C GLY A 303 -7.88 -3.90 -16.49
N LEU A 304 -6.78 -4.26 -17.17
CA LEU A 304 -6.82 -4.81 -18.53
C LEU A 304 -7.67 -6.10 -18.59
N ARG A 305 -7.47 -7.03 -17.64
CA ARG A 305 -8.28 -8.26 -17.52
C ARG A 305 -9.77 -7.96 -17.38
N ARG A 306 -10.13 -6.96 -16.56
CA ARG A 306 -11.54 -6.56 -16.34
C ARG A 306 -12.16 -5.92 -17.57
N ARG A 307 -11.41 -5.18 -18.39
CA ARG A 307 -11.87 -4.64 -19.68
C ARG A 307 -12.24 -5.76 -20.65
N ILE A 308 -11.30 -6.68 -20.92
CA ILE A 308 -11.53 -7.89 -21.75
C ILE A 308 -12.75 -8.66 -21.25
N SER A 309 -12.83 -8.91 -19.94
CA SER A 309 -13.93 -9.67 -19.32
C SER A 309 -15.29 -8.98 -19.40
N SER A 310 -15.32 -7.67 -19.69
CA SER A 310 -16.54 -6.86 -19.76
C SER A 310 -17.09 -6.68 -21.17
N GLY A 311 -16.41 -7.18 -22.21
CA GLY A 311 -16.88 -7.12 -23.60
C GLY A 311 -17.10 -5.70 -24.14
N VAL A 312 -16.30 -4.73 -23.67
CA VAL A 312 -16.39 -3.33 -24.12
C VAL A 312 -15.76 -3.23 -25.51
N GLN A 313 -16.62 -3.29 -26.53
CA GLN A 313 -16.30 -3.46 -27.95
C GLN A 313 -15.11 -2.61 -28.46
N LEU A 314 -13.93 -3.24 -28.61
CA LEU A 314 -12.85 -2.82 -29.52
C LEU A 314 -11.77 -3.93 -29.59
N GLU A 315 -11.74 -4.65 -30.72
CA GLU A 315 -10.66 -5.57 -31.16
C GLU A 315 -10.01 -6.46 -30.08
N ASP A 316 -10.77 -7.42 -29.52
CA ASP A 316 -10.39 -8.40 -28.48
C ASP A 316 -8.97 -9.03 -28.62
N ALA A 317 -8.46 -9.14 -29.85
CA ALA A 317 -7.13 -9.69 -30.13
C ALA A 317 -5.97 -8.81 -29.62
N LEU A 318 -6.15 -7.49 -29.54
CA LEU A 318 -5.10 -6.54 -29.15
C LEU A 318 -4.99 -6.37 -27.63
N GLU A 319 -6.10 -6.43 -26.89
CA GLU A 319 -6.09 -6.24 -25.43
C GLU A 319 -5.30 -7.36 -24.71
N TYR A 320 -5.33 -8.62 -25.19
CA TYR A 320 -4.58 -9.70 -24.53
C TYR A 320 -3.06 -9.64 -24.77
N SER A 321 -2.61 -9.19 -25.96
CA SER A 321 -1.18 -8.92 -26.19
C SER A 321 -0.62 -7.86 -25.21
N LEU A 322 -1.41 -6.84 -24.88
CA LEU A 322 -1.03 -5.80 -23.92
C LEU A 322 -0.89 -6.34 -22.48
N ILE A 323 -1.66 -7.38 -22.11
CA ILE A 323 -1.46 -8.10 -20.85
C ILE A 323 -0.12 -8.86 -20.87
N LYS A 324 0.20 -9.58 -21.95
CA LYS A 324 1.50 -10.29 -22.07
C LYS A 324 2.68 -9.32 -21.99
N GLU A 325 2.60 -8.19 -22.70
CA GLU A 325 3.63 -7.14 -22.66
C GLU A 325 3.79 -6.56 -21.23
N THR A 326 2.68 -6.30 -20.54
CA THR A 326 2.72 -5.78 -19.16
C THR A 326 3.37 -6.79 -18.19
N PHE A 327 3.08 -8.09 -18.32
CA PHE A 327 3.75 -9.14 -17.54
C PHE A 327 5.25 -9.27 -17.85
N GLN A 328 5.61 -9.24 -19.14
CA GLN A 328 7.01 -9.33 -19.55
C GLN A 328 7.79 -8.13 -19.00
N ARG A 329 7.27 -6.90 -19.16
CA ARG A 329 7.85 -5.68 -18.60
C ARG A 329 7.94 -5.71 -17.07
N ALA A 330 6.94 -6.27 -16.37
CA ALA A 330 7.01 -6.47 -14.92
C ALA A 330 8.18 -7.40 -14.54
N SER A 331 8.41 -8.47 -15.29
CA SER A 331 9.55 -9.37 -15.06
C SER A 331 10.89 -8.71 -15.38
N ASP A 332 11.01 -8.01 -16.51
CA ASP A 332 12.26 -7.34 -16.89
C ASP A 332 12.67 -6.24 -15.88
N TYR A 333 11.68 -5.58 -15.27
CA TYR A 333 11.90 -4.58 -14.22
C TYR A 333 12.28 -5.20 -12.85
N LEU A 334 11.58 -6.27 -12.44
CA LEU A 334 11.70 -6.85 -11.10
C LEU A 334 12.76 -7.96 -10.97
N SER A 335 12.96 -8.77 -12.02
CA SER A 335 13.85 -9.94 -12.00
C SER A 335 15.34 -9.66 -11.78
N PRO A 336 15.92 -8.47 -12.11
CA PRO A 336 17.31 -8.17 -11.73
C PRO A 336 17.50 -8.09 -10.22
N GLN A 337 16.46 -7.66 -9.49
CA GLN A 337 16.50 -7.33 -8.06
C GLN A 337 15.90 -8.43 -7.17
N LEU A 338 14.91 -9.18 -7.66
CA LEU A 338 14.15 -10.19 -6.90
C LEU A 338 14.49 -11.65 -7.25
N LYS A 339 15.72 -11.95 -7.66
CA LYS A 339 16.18 -13.33 -7.97
C LYS A 339 15.96 -14.26 -6.77
N ASN A 340 15.33 -15.41 -7.00
CA ASN A 340 14.88 -16.33 -5.95
C ASN A 340 13.95 -15.69 -4.89
N SER A 341 13.01 -14.83 -5.30
CA SER A 341 11.93 -14.33 -4.43
C SER A 341 10.58 -15.00 -4.71
N GLU A 342 9.84 -15.33 -3.65
CA GLU A 342 8.45 -15.80 -3.72
C GLU A 342 7.49 -14.76 -4.34
N VAL A 343 7.89 -13.48 -4.33
CA VAL A 343 7.18 -12.38 -4.99
C VAL A 343 7.07 -12.65 -6.50
N LEU A 344 8.16 -13.08 -7.15
CA LEU A 344 8.15 -13.47 -8.56
C LEU A 344 7.34 -14.75 -8.80
N VAL A 345 7.37 -15.72 -7.88
CA VAL A 345 6.58 -16.94 -7.99
C VAL A 345 5.08 -16.61 -8.02
N ARG A 346 4.62 -15.68 -7.16
CA ARG A 346 3.21 -15.22 -7.15
C ARG A 346 2.81 -14.51 -8.45
N LEU A 347 3.67 -13.64 -8.98
CA LEU A 347 3.45 -12.94 -10.27
C LEU A 347 3.37 -13.92 -11.45
N TYR A 348 4.35 -14.81 -11.59
CA TYR A 348 4.40 -15.79 -12.69
C TYR A 348 3.29 -16.84 -12.61
N ALA A 349 2.92 -17.29 -11.40
CA ALA A 349 1.75 -18.16 -11.22
C ALA A 349 0.44 -17.47 -11.64
N TYR A 350 0.35 -16.14 -11.48
CA TYR A 350 -0.80 -15.40 -11.99
C TYR A 350 -0.79 -15.26 -13.52
N TRP A 351 0.38 -14.97 -14.11
CA TRP A 351 0.55 -14.95 -15.56
C TRP A 351 0.12 -16.27 -16.21
N ALA A 352 0.65 -17.40 -15.75
CA ALA A 352 0.29 -18.72 -16.30
C ALA A 352 -1.22 -19.01 -16.19
N ARG A 353 -1.89 -18.61 -15.09
CA ARG A 353 -3.35 -18.73 -14.96
C ARG A 353 -4.11 -17.84 -15.96
N LEU A 354 -3.59 -16.67 -16.35
CA LEU A 354 -4.22 -15.84 -17.38
C LEU A 354 -3.93 -16.33 -18.80
N GLU A 355 -2.77 -16.94 -19.06
CA GLU A 355 -2.45 -17.64 -20.32
C GLU A 355 -3.43 -18.80 -20.58
N ILE A 356 -3.74 -19.59 -19.54
CA ILE A 356 -4.75 -20.66 -19.63
C ILE A 356 -6.16 -20.09 -19.85
N ASN A 357 -6.59 -19.14 -19.01
CA ASN A 357 -8.00 -18.73 -18.96
C ASN A 357 -8.41 -17.72 -20.05
N LEU A 358 -7.52 -16.81 -20.45
CA LEU A 358 -7.79 -15.77 -21.45
C LEU A 358 -7.10 -16.11 -22.78
N GLY A 359 -5.79 -16.36 -22.74
CA GLY A 359 -4.99 -16.70 -23.93
C GLY A 359 -5.35 -18.05 -24.56
N LYS A 360 -5.85 -18.98 -23.75
CA LYS A 360 -6.15 -20.39 -24.12
C LYS A 360 -4.93 -21.14 -24.67
N ASP A 361 -3.73 -20.70 -24.28
CA ASP A 361 -2.46 -21.24 -24.74
C ASP A 361 -1.70 -21.91 -23.58
N LEU A 362 -1.75 -23.24 -23.57
CA LEU A 362 -1.09 -24.08 -22.57
C LEU A 362 0.44 -24.07 -22.70
N ASP A 363 0.97 -23.86 -23.91
CA ASP A 363 2.41 -23.92 -24.15
C ASP A 363 3.08 -22.55 -23.91
N SER A 364 2.36 -21.43 -24.10
CA SER A 364 2.71 -20.15 -23.46
C SER A 364 2.73 -20.28 -21.93
N ALA A 365 1.68 -20.87 -21.31
CA ALA A 365 1.63 -21.04 -19.86
C ALA A 365 2.79 -21.88 -19.30
N ARG A 366 3.21 -22.94 -20.02
CA ARG A 366 4.42 -23.71 -19.72
C ARG A 366 5.70 -22.88 -19.93
N GLY A 367 5.77 -22.11 -21.01
CA GLY A 367 6.88 -21.19 -21.29
C GLY A 367 7.10 -20.16 -20.19
N VAL A 368 6.03 -19.65 -19.58
CA VAL A 368 6.04 -18.78 -18.40
C VAL A 368 6.68 -19.49 -17.20
N TRP A 369 6.28 -20.73 -16.88
CA TRP A 369 6.91 -21.50 -15.79
C TRP A 369 8.38 -21.87 -16.08
N GLU A 370 8.72 -22.31 -17.28
CA GLU A 370 10.12 -22.58 -17.67
C GLU A 370 10.98 -21.31 -17.68
N SER A 371 10.37 -20.13 -17.87
CA SER A 371 11.02 -18.83 -17.69
C SER A 371 11.27 -18.54 -16.21
N LEU A 372 10.27 -18.71 -15.33
CA LEU A 372 10.44 -18.60 -13.87
C LEU A 372 11.54 -19.53 -13.35
N LEU A 373 11.58 -20.79 -13.82
CA LEU A 373 12.56 -21.78 -13.36
C LEU A 373 14.01 -21.44 -13.74
N LYS A 374 14.26 -20.54 -14.70
CA LYS A 374 15.60 -19.99 -14.98
C LYS A 374 16.03 -18.93 -13.96
N ILE A 375 15.07 -18.23 -13.34
CA ILE A 375 15.29 -17.09 -12.43
C ILE A 375 15.21 -17.51 -10.95
N CYS A 376 14.26 -18.39 -10.63
CA CYS A 376 13.89 -18.83 -9.28
C CYS A 376 14.02 -20.35 -9.09
N GLY A 377 14.77 -21.06 -9.95
CA GLY A 377 14.84 -22.52 -9.97
C GLY A 377 15.44 -23.22 -8.73
N SER A 378 15.92 -22.45 -7.74
CA SER A 378 16.34 -22.94 -6.41
C SER A 378 15.30 -22.68 -5.30
N LEU A 379 14.16 -22.05 -5.59
CA LEU A 379 13.00 -22.04 -4.69
C LEU A 379 12.14 -23.28 -4.92
N LEU A 380 11.72 -23.94 -3.83
CA LEU A 380 10.78 -25.07 -3.91
C LEU A 380 9.42 -24.64 -4.50
N ALA A 381 8.87 -23.51 -4.02
CA ALA A 381 7.57 -22.99 -4.44
C ALA A 381 7.44 -22.75 -5.95
N ALA A 382 8.54 -22.47 -6.66
CA ALA A 382 8.55 -22.34 -8.12
C ALA A 382 8.32 -23.68 -8.85
N TRP A 383 8.76 -24.79 -8.27
CA TRP A 383 8.49 -26.14 -8.79
C TRP A 383 7.09 -26.61 -8.38
N GLU A 384 6.71 -26.40 -7.11
CA GLU A 384 5.40 -26.79 -6.60
C GLU A 384 4.26 -26.09 -7.35
N GLY A 385 4.38 -24.80 -7.65
CA GLY A 385 3.38 -24.06 -8.42
C GLY A 385 3.20 -24.57 -9.86
N TYR A 386 4.29 -24.97 -10.53
CA TYR A 386 4.21 -25.56 -11.88
C TYR A 386 3.61 -26.98 -11.85
N ILE A 387 3.98 -27.78 -10.85
CA ILE A 387 3.40 -29.11 -10.62
C ILE A 387 1.89 -28.97 -10.34
N ALA A 388 1.48 -28.04 -9.48
CA ALA A 388 0.08 -27.76 -9.18
C ALA A 388 -0.70 -27.42 -10.45
N MET A 389 -0.17 -26.56 -11.33
CA MET A 389 -0.81 -26.22 -12.61
C MET A 389 -1.03 -27.45 -13.52
N GLU A 390 -0.02 -28.31 -13.73
CA GLU A 390 -0.21 -29.51 -14.56
C GLU A 390 -1.12 -30.55 -13.88
N VAL A 391 -1.21 -30.58 -12.55
CA VAL A 391 -2.16 -31.45 -11.80
C VAL A 391 -3.60 -30.91 -11.88
N GLU A 392 -3.81 -29.60 -11.73
CA GLU A 392 -5.11 -28.93 -11.90
C GLU A 392 -5.67 -29.13 -13.32
N LEU A 393 -4.79 -29.16 -14.33
CA LEU A 393 -5.12 -29.47 -15.72
C LEU A 393 -5.19 -30.99 -16.03
N ASN A 394 -5.04 -31.86 -15.02
CA ASN A 394 -5.03 -33.32 -15.13
C ASN A 394 -3.95 -33.90 -16.09
N HIS A 395 -2.88 -33.15 -16.36
CA HIS A 395 -1.73 -33.58 -17.17
C HIS A 395 -0.71 -34.36 -16.34
N ILE A 396 -1.15 -35.47 -15.73
CA ILE A 396 -0.39 -36.28 -14.77
C ILE A 396 1.01 -36.66 -15.28
N ASN A 397 1.17 -36.99 -16.57
CA ASN A 397 2.48 -37.33 -17.15
C ASN A 397 3.47 -36.15 -17.17
N ASN A 398 2.98 -34.91 -17.30
CA ASN A 398 3.82 -33.71 -17.26
C ASN A 398 4.23 -33.39 -15.81
N ALA A 399 3.28 -33.43 -14.87
CA ALA A 399 3.56 -33.30 -13.43
C ALA A 399 4.63 -34.33 -12.98
N ARG A 400 4.48 -35.60 -13.39
CA ARG A 400 5.46 -36.67 -13.18
C ARG A 400 6.84 -36.36 -13.78
N SER A 401 6.90 -35.72 -14.95
CA SER A 401 8.14 -35.28 -15.59
C SER A 401 8.81 -34.14 -14.80
N ILE A 402 8.03 -33.20 -14.26
CA ILE A 402 8.53 -32.10 -13.42
C ILE A 402 9.09 -32.65 -12.09
N TYR A 403 8.39 -33.57 -11.42
CA TYR A 403 8.93 -34.29 -10.25
C TYR A 403 10.27 -34.98 -10.54
N LYS A 404 10.36 -35.69 -11.67
CA LYS A 404 11.60 -36.35 -12.14
C LYS A 404 12.73 -35.34 -12.46
N ARG A 405 12.44 -34.05 -12.65
CA ARG A 405 13.43 -32.96 -12.84
C ARG A 405 13.84 -32.25 -11.54
N CYS A 406 13.03 -32.29 -10.48
CA CYS A 406 13.28 -31.52 -9.25
C CYS A 406 13.75 -32.36 -8.05
N TYR A 407 13.41 -33.65 -7.94
CA TYR A 407 13.71 -34.47 -6.75
C TYR A 407 15.21 -34.54 -6.36
N SER A 408 16.11 -34.36 -7.34
CA SER A 408 17.58 -34.41 -7.15
C SER A 408 18.19 -33.05 -6.78
N LYS A 409 17.42 -31.96 -6.83
CA LYS A 409 17.90 -30.61 -6.47
C LYS A 409 18.09 -30.49 -4.95
N ARG A 410 18.78 -29.43 -4.53
CA ARG A 410 18.87 -29.03 -3.12
C ARG A 410 18.06 -27.74 -2.95
N PHE A 411 17.01 -27.82 -2.16
CA PHE A 411 16.20 -26.70 -1.69
C PHE A 411 16.55 -26.40 -0.22
N THR A 412 16.34 -25.15 0.21
CA THR A 412 16.63 -24.69 1.58
C THR A 412 15.70 -25.31 2.62
N GLY A 413 16.21 -25.53 3.84
CA GLY A 413 15.42 -26.09 4.94
C GLY A 413 14.99 -27.54 4.67
N SER A 414 13.75 -27.86 5.07
CA SER A 414 13.12 -29.16 4.79
C SER A 414 12.79 -29.39 3.32
N GLY A 415 12.83 -28.37 2.45
CA GLY A 415 12.26 -28.44 1.10
C GLY A 415 12.82 -29.54 0.19
N SER A 416 14.02 -30.05 0.48
CA SER A 416 14.60 -31.21 -0.22
C SER A 416 13.97 -32.55 0.21
N GLU A 417 13.53 -32.65 1.46
CA GLU A 417 12.76 -33.76 2.03
C GLU A 417 11.28 -33.63 1.60
N ASP A 418 10.72 -32.41 1.63
CA ASP A 418 9.32 -32.13 1.30
C ASP A 418 8.97 -32.48 -0.15
N ILE A 419 9.78 -32.08 -1.14
CA ILE A 419 9.55 -32.43 -2.56
C ILE A 419 9.61 -33.94 -2.81
N CYS A 420 10.44 -34.64 -2.05
CA CYS A 420 10.58 -36.09 -2.10
C CYS A 420 9.31 -36.79 -1.57
N HIS A 421 8.80 -36.33 -0.43
CA HIS A 421 7.53 -36.81 0.11
C HIS A 421 6.32 -36.42 -0.76
N SER A 422 6.36 -35.24 -1.38
CA SER A 422 5.33 -34.76 -2.31
C SER A 422 5.25 -35.64 -3.58
N TRP A 423 6.39 -36.03 -4.17
CA TRP A 423 6.39 -36.98 -5.29
C TRP A 423 5.81 -38.36 -4.88
N LEU A 424 6.21 -38.89 -3.72
CA LEU A 424 5.66 -40.15 -3.20
C LEU A 424 4.16 -40.07 -2.87
N ARG A 425 3.63 -38.87 -2.57
CA ARG A 425 2.19 -38.64 -2.41
C ARG A 425 1.49 -38.60 -3.76
N PHE A 426 2.01 -37.84 -4.72
CA PHE A 426 1.48 -37.73 -6.06
C PHE A 426 1.34 -39.10 -6.76
N GLU A 427 2.33 -39.98 -6.68
CA GLU A 427 2.23 -41.32 -7.30
C GLU A 427 1.25 -42.26 -6.54
N ARG A 428 0.86 -41.95 -5.30
CA ARG A 428 -0.23 -42.66 -4.59
C ARG A 428 -1.62 -42.17 -5.00
N GLU A 429 -1.73 -40.90 -5.38
CA GLU A 429 -2.99 -40.25 -5.76
C GLU A 429 -3.29 -40.40 -7.26
N PHE A 430 -2.25 -40.45 -8.13
CA PHE A 430 -2.37 -40.43 -9.59
C PHE A 430 -1.45 -41.43 -10.34
N GLY A 431 -0.70 -42.28 -9.63
CA GLY A 431 0.27 -43.21 -10.23
C GLY A 431 -0.23 -44.64 -10.39
N SER A 432 0.44 -45.39 -11.26
CA SER A 432 0.38 -46.85 -11.24
C SER A 432 1.26 -47.41 -10.10
N LEU A 433 1.08 -48.70 -9.76
CA LEU A 433 2.00 -49.37 -8.82
C LEU A 433 3.45 -49.34 -9.32
N GLU A 434 3.67 -49.45 -10.63
CA GLU A 434 5.01 -49.40 -11.25
C GLU A 434 5.64 -47.99 -11.16
N ASP A 435 4.84 -46.94 -11.33
CA ASP A 435 5.28 -45.54 -11.12
C ASP A 435 5.63 -45.28 -9.65
N PHE A 436 4.79 -45.77 -8.73
CA PHE A 436 5.03 -45.66 -7.29
C PHE A 436 6.31 -46.40 -6.89
N ASP A 437 6.49 -47.66 -7.31
CA ASP A 437 7.71 -48.42 -7.05
C ASP A 437 8.95 -47.80 -7.72
N HIS A 438 8.80 -47.15 -8.88
CA HIS A 438 9.88 -46.34 -9.47
C HIS A 438 10.22 -45.13 -8.60
N ALA A 439 9.23 -44.37 -8.13
CA ALA A 439 9.45 -43.22 -7.27
C ALA A 439 10.10 -43.62 -5.93
N VAL A 440 9.61 -44.67 -5.26
CA VAL A 440 10.21 -45.22 -4.03
C VAL A 440 11.68 -45.58 -4.24
N ARG A 441 12.03 -46.27 -5.33
CA ARG A 441 13.41 -46.63 -5.68
C ARG A 441 14.32 -45.41 -5.95
N LYS A 442 13.77 -44.26 -6.34
CA LYS A 442 14.52 -43.01 -6.57
C LYS A 442 14.59 -42.10 -5.35
N VAL A 443 13.53 -42.10 -4.54
CA VAL A 443 13.36 -41.19 -3.40
C VAL A 443 14.00 -41.73 -2.13
N ASN A 444 13.90 -43.04 -1.83
CA ASN A 444 14.44 -43.58 -0.57
C ASN A 444 15.96 -43.31 -0.38
N PRO A 445 16.85 -43.59 -1.37
CA PRO A 445 18.27 -43.30 -1.23
C PRO A 445 18.56 -41.79 -1.08
N ARG A 446 17.71 -40.93 -1.66
CA ARG A 446 17.82 -39.47 -1.55
C ARG A 446 17.40 -38.96 -0.17
N LEU A 447 16.34 -39.52 0.41
CA LEU A 447 15.93 -39.22 1.79
C LEU A 447 16.96 -39.74 2.81
N GLU A 448 17.62 -40.87 2.53
CA GLU A 448 18.72 -41.38 3.34
C GLU A 448 19.94 -40.44 3.28
N GLU A 449 20.36 -40.01 2.08
CA GLU A 449 21.43 -39.02 1.89
C GLU A 449 21.14 -37.70 2.66
N LEU A 450 19.93 -37.18 2.55
CA LEU A 450 19.52 -35.93 3.23
C LEU A 450 19.55 -36.08 4.76
N LYS A 451 19.08 -37.21 5.31
CA LYS A 451 19.15 -37.50 6.75
C LYS A 451 20.60 -37.63 7.24
N SER A 452 21.46 -38.33 6.51
CA SER A 452 22.88 -38.45 6.84
C SER A 452 23.58 -37.10 6.81
N TYR A 453 23.28 -36.24 5.83
CA TYR A 453 23.84 -34.89 5.73
C TYR A 453 23.38 -33.97 6.88
N LYS A 454 22.13 -34.13 7.35
CA LYS A 454 21.56 -33.41 8.50
C LYS A 454 22.28 -33.77 9.81
N LEU A 455 22.45 -35.08 10.08
CA LEU A 455 23.19 -35.58 11.24
C LEU A 455 24.65 -35.10 11.26
N GLN A 456 25.32 -35.08 10.09
CA GLN A 456 26.69 -34.55 9.96
C GLN A 456 26.82 -33.04 10.24
N ILE A 457 25.70 -32.28 10.20
CA ILE A 457 25.68 -30.87 10.61
C ILE A 457 25.50 -30.78 12.13
N ASP A 458 24.55 -31.54 12.70
CA ASP A 458 24.29 -31.55 14.15
C ASP A 458 25.51 -32.02 14.96
N ASP A 459 26.23 -33.04 14.48
CA ASP A 459 27.52 -33.50 15.05
C ASP A 459 28.63 -32.43 14.92
N SER A 460 28.59 -31.62 13.86
CA SER A 460 29.61 -30.58 13.59
C SER A 460 29.43 -29.31 14.41
N GLU A 461 28.27 -29.08 15.02
CA GLU A 461 28.03 -27.90 15.87
C GLU A 461 28.14 -28.18 17.39
N ASN A 462 28.39 -29.43 17.80
CA ASN A 462 28.48 -29.85 19.22
C ASN A 462 29.85 -30.44 19.67
N PRO A 463 30.97 -29.69 19.63
CA PRO A 463 32.29 -30.17 20.07
C PRO A 463 32.46 -30.12 21.61
N VAL A 464 31.77 -30.99 22.37
CA VAL A 464 31.86 -31.02 23.85
C VAL A 464 32.71 -32.19 24.36
N LYS A 465 33.96 -31.86 24.68
CA LYS A 465 34.80 -32.41 25.78
C LYS A 465 34.73 -33.92 26.06
N GLN A 466 35.75 -34.67 25.62
CA GLN A 466 36.23 -35.84 26.36
C GLN A 466 37.62 -35.58 26.95
N SER A 467 37.64 -35.24 28.24
CA SER A 467 38.85 -35.24 29.07
C SER A 467 38.45 -35.49 30.53
N ASP A 468 39.05 -36.51 31.14
CA ASP A 468 39.01 -36.88 32.56
C ASP A 468 37.65 -37.20 33.23
N HIS A 469 37.53 -38.46 33.70
CA HIS A 469 37.45 -38.65 35.15
C HIS A 469 38.00 -40.01 35.65
N SER A 470 39.16 -39.92 36.30
CA SER A 470 39.47 -40.48 37.64
C SER A 470 39.00 -41.90 38.03
N LYS A 471 39.96 -42.79 38.26
CA LYS A 471 39.82 -44.11 38.92
C LYS A 471 39.20 -44.03 40.33
N ARG A 472 38.42 -45.05 40.72
CA ARG A 472 38.49 -45.69 42.06
C ARG A 472 37.97 -47.14 42.04
N LYS A 473 38.42 -47.95 43.02
CA LYS A 473 38.13 -49.39 43.15
C LYS A 473 36.85 -49.66 43.94
N LEU A 474 36.22 -50.81 43.65
CA LEU A 474 35.67 -51.77 44.63
C LEU A 474 35.74 -53.19 43.99
N GLY A 475 35.55 -54.26 44.76
CA GLY A 475 35.65 -55.64 44.26
C GLY A 475 35.25 -56.70 45.29
N GLY A 476 35.12 -57.95 44.84
CA GLY A 476 34.35 -59.02 45.52
C GLY A 476 32.88 -58.99 45.07
N ASP A 477 32.19 -60.10 44.81
CA ASP A 477 32.56 -61.52 44.91
C ASP A 477 31.92 -62.35 43.78
N ALA A 478 32.30 -63.62 43.69
CA ALA A 478 31.68 -64.67 42.87
C ALA A 478 31.37 -65.89 43.79
N PRO A 479 30.51 -66.88 43.43
CA PRO A 479 30.91 -67.87 42.40
C PRO A 479 29.78 -68.59 41.61
N ASN A 480 30.18 -69.19 40.46
CA ASN A 480 29.57 -70.37 39.80
C ASN A 480 28.14 -70.16 39.18
N VAL A 481 27.60 -70.98 38.26
CA VAL A 481 27.85 -72.40 37.90
C VAL A 481 27.87 -72.65 36.36
N GLU A 482 28.91 -73.36 35.91
CA GLU A 482 29.04 -74.25 34.72
C GLU A 482 28.82 -73.82 33.24
N SER A 483 29.52 -74.56 32.38
CA SER A 483 29.32 -74.73 30.93
C SER A 483 29.91 -76.10 30.51
N PRO A 484 29.43 -76.76 29.44
CA PRO A 484 30.13 -77.90 28.85
C PRO A 484 30.74 -77.61 27.46
N ALA A 485 32.07 -77.59 27.42
CA ALA A 485 32.99 -78.38 26.56
C ALA A 485 32.45 -79.18 25.34
N LYS A 486 33.21 -79.51 24.27
CA LYS A 486 34.61 -79.24 23.80
C LYS A 486 34.81 -79.91 22.41
N LYS A 487 35.74 -79.41 21.57
CA LYS A 487 36.78 -80.15 20.78
C LYS A 487 37.51 -79.18 19.80
N LEU A 488 38.80 -78.88 20.02
CA LEU A 488 40.02 -79.43 19.36
C LEU A 488 40.20 -79.01 17.88
N LYS A 489 41.25 -78.25 17.48
CA LYS A 489 42.69 -78.61 17.23
C LYS A 489 42.88 -79.51 15.99
N ASP A 490 43.90 -79.37 15.13
CA ASP A 490 45.19 -78.65 15.19
C ASP A 490 45.81 -78.35 13.80
N SER A 491 46.84 -77.48 13.77
CA SER A 491 48.03 -77.42 12.88
C SER A 491 48.00 -77.56 11.33
N ALA A 492 48.69 -76.61 10.69
CA ALA A 492 49.08 -76.46 9.28
C ALA A 492 49.84 -77.61 8.58
N HIS A 493 49.81 -77.63 7.23
CA HIS A 493 50.96 -77.72 6.28
C HIS A 493 50.50 -77.54 4.80
N GLY A 494 51.44 -77.27 3.87
CA GLY A 494 51.29 -77.40 2.40
C GLY A 494 52.43 -78.27 1.81
N PRO A 495 52.84 -78.17 0.51
CA PRO A 495 52.30 -77.39 -0.62
C PRO A 495 52.32 -78.12 -2.03
N LYS A 496 52.01 -77.39 -3.13
CA LYS A 496 52.29 -77.74 -4.58
C LYS A 496 51.44 -78.92 -5.16
N LYS A 497 51.24 -79.13 -6.48
CA LYS A 497 51.67 -78.46 -7.75
C LYS A 497 50.75 -78.91 -8.93
N VAL A 498 50.85 -78.25 -10.12
CA VAL A 498 50.69 -78.84 -11.50
C VAL A 498 49.25 -79.23 -11.95
N THR A 499 48.72 -79.01 -13.17
CA THR A 499 49.01 -78.25 -14.45
C THR A 499 47.70 -78.32 -15.33
N GLU A 500 47.47 -77.80 -16.55
CA GLU A 500 48.21 -77.05 -17.59
C GLU A 500 47.27 -76.33 -18.61
N LYS A 501 47.85 -75.53 -19.52
CA LYS A 501 47.46 -75.18 -20.94
C LYS A 501 46.02 -74.74 -21.31
N GLY A 502 45.83 -73.76 -22.21
CA GLY A 502 46.80 -72.85 -22.86
C GLY A 502 46.43 -72.40 -24.30
N LYS A 503 47.27 -71.50 -24.85
CA LYS A 503 47.19 -70.75 -26.15
C LYS A 503 46.36 -69.45 -26.05
N ALA A 504 46.84 -68.23 -26.33
CA ALA A 504 47.68 -67.62 -27.40
C ALA A 504 46.79 -66.64 -28.22
N GLN A 505 47.27 -65.55 -28.81
CA GLN A 505 48.61 -65.27 -29.34
C GLN A 505 49.05 -63.79 -29.17
N LEU A 506 50.27 -63.47 -29.61
CA LEU A 506 50.99 -62.20 -29.42
C LEU A 506 51.40 -61.61 -30.79
N GLN A 507 51.46 -60.27 -30.93
CA GLN A 507 52.50 -59.58 -31.73
C GLN A 507 52.53 -58.06 -31.48
N ASN A 508 53.68 -57.43 -31.78
CA ASN A 508 54.01 -56.01 -31.52
C ASN A 508 54.31 -55.27 -32.85
N LEU A 509 54.35 -53.94 -32.82
CA LEU A 509 55.54 -53.07 -33.09
C LEU A 509 55.12 -51.61 -33.42
N ASP A 510 55.76 -50.66 -32.71
CA ASP A 510 56.45 -49.40 -33.11
C ASP A 510 55.90 -48.53 -34.30
N ASP A 511 56.06 -47.19 -34.37
CA ASP A 511 56.87 -46.24 -33.58
C ASP A 511 56.38 -44.76 -33.73
N GLN A 512 56.96 -43.84 -32.93
CA GLN A 512 57.10 -42.37 -33.13
C GLN A 512 55.81 -41.49 -33.22
N THR A 513 55.77 -40.21 -32.83
CA THR A 513 56.70 -39.21 -32.22
C THR A 513 56.05 -38.59 -30.96
N GLY A 514 56.74 -38.19 -29.88
CA GLY A 514 57.59 -36.98 -29.76
C GLY A 514 56.76 -35.74 -29.35
N ASP A 515 57.08 -34.92 -28.34
CA ASP A 515 58.26 -34.82 -27.45
C ASP A 515 57.88 -34.24 -26.07
N ILE A 516 58.63 -34.60 -25.01
CA ILE A 516 58.59 -33.98 -23.67
C ILE A 516 60.01 -33.99 -23.05
N ARG A 517 60.61 -32.80 -22.84
CA ARG A 517 61.50 -32.54 -21.68
C ARG A 517 61.80 -31.05 -21.48
N GLY A 518 61.44 -30.53 -20.30
CA GLY A 518 61.92 -29.22 -19.83
C GLY A 518 63.33 -29.29 -19.22
N ARG A 519 63.94 -28.13 -18.97
CA ARG A 519 65.22 -28.01 -18.25
C ARG A 519 65.14 -26.92 -17.18
N VAL A 520 65.42 -27.30 -15.94
CA VAL A 520 65.33 -26.44 -14.74
C VAL A 520 66.67 -25.77 -14.43
N LYS A 521 66.65 -24.52 -13.93
CA LYS A 521 67.58 -24.08 -12.88
C LYS A 521 67.01 -22.91 -12.04
N LYS A 522 67.24 -23.02 -10.73
CA LYS A 522 66.98 -22.09 -9.61
C LYS A 522 68.17 -21.09 -9.46
N PRO A 523 68.13 -19.99 -8.67
CA PRO A 523 67.71 -19.98 -7.24
C PRO A 523 66.91 -18.74 -6.76
N ASP A 524 66.76 -18.66 -5.44
CA ASP A 524 65.83 -17.84 -4.65
C ASP A 524 66.44 -16.50 -4.16
N ASP A 525 65.61 -15.48 -3.89
CA ASP A 525 65.59 -14.73 -2.61
C ASP A 525 64.21 -14.05 -2.39
N SER A 526 64.05 -13.22 -1.36
CA SER A 526 62.85 -13.19 -0.50
C SER A 526 62.09 -11.86 -0.39
N SER A 527 60.86 -11.98 0.14
CA SER A 527 59.95 -10.97 0.74
C SER A 527 59.39 -9.81 -0.14
N ASP A 528 58.20 -9.25 0.11
CA ASP A 528 57.24 -9.49 1.21
C ASP A 528 55.74 -9.43 0.80
N GLN A 529 54.88 -9.76 1.78
CA GLN A 529 53.48 -10.18 1.66
C GLN A 529 52.44 -9.12 1.20
N GLN A 530 51.44 -9.60 0.44
CA GLN A 530 50.03 -9.48 0.88
C GLN A 530 49.18 -10.62 0.28
N MET A 531 48.59 -11.45 1.13
CA MET A 531 47.73 -12.56 0.71
C MET A 531 46.26 -12.16 0.67
N ASN A 532 45.60 -12.51 -0.42
CA ASN A 532 44.15 -12.54 -0.56
C ASN A 532 43.71 -13.99 -0.32
N ASP A 533 42.81 -14.24 0.62
CA ASP A 533 42.26 -15.58 0.84
C ASP A 533 40.76 -15.53 1.15
N SER A 534 40.01 -16.46 0.55
CA SER A 534 38.55 -16.45 0.47
C SER A 534 37.96 -17.69 1.09
N VAL A 535 37.41 -17.57 2.30
CA VAL A 535 36.74 -18.68 3.01
C VAL A 535 35.23 -18.46 3.02
N GLN A 536 34.49 -19.47 2.58
CA GLN A 536 33.03 -19.46 2.51
C GLN A 536 32.42 -19.69 3.91
N GLY A 537 31.61 -18.74 4.38
CA GLY A 537 30.85 -18.88 5.64
C GLY A 537 29.51 -19.59 5.42
N LYS A 538 29.27 -20.69 6.14
CA LYS A 538 27.92 -21.27 6.30
C LYS A 538 27.03 -20.24 7.01
N GLY A 539 25.78 -20.09 6.58
CA GLY A 539 24.80 -19.25 7.27
C GLY A 539 24.40 -19.84 8.62
N LYS A 540 24.95 -19.34 9.72
CA LYS A 540 24.50 -19.72 11.07
C LYS A 540 23.13 -19.12 11.37
N VAL A 541 22.30 -19.90 12.05
CA VAL A 541 21.05 -19.42 12.66
C VAL A 541 21.43 -18.65 13.93
N TYR A 542 21.03 -17.39 14.02
CA TYR A 542 21.23 -16.57 15.21
C TYR A 542 20.13 -16.85 16.23
N ASN A 543 20.51 -17.06 17.49
CA ASN A 543 19.59 -17.35 18.58
C ASN A 543 19.50 -16.11 19.49
N ASP A 544 18.53 -15.23 19.23
CA ASP A 544 18.46 -13.85 19.76
C ASP A 544 18.36 -13.72 21.30
N GLN A 545 18.39 -14.83 22.04
CA GLN A 545 18.32 -14.86 23.51
C GLN A 545 19.63 -14.40 24.18
N CYS A 546 20.78 -14.41 23.48
CA CYS A 546 22.09 -14.06 24.02
C CYS A 546 22.75 -12.83 23.34
N THR A 547 21.95 -11.89 22.84
CA THR A 547 22.44 -10.70 22.10
C THR A 547 22.47 -9.43 22.95
N ALA A 548 23.62 -8.74 22.97
CA ALA A 548 23.77 -7.37 23.46
C ALA A 548 23.53 -6.35 22.33
N PHE A 549 22.81 -5.28 22.62
CA PHE A 549 22.73 -4.08 21.78
C PHE A 549 23.68 -3.00 22.33
N ILE A 550 24.48 -2.40 21.44
CA ILE A 550 25.45 -1.36 21.75
C ILE A 550 25.14 -0.11 20.96
N SER A 551 25.12 1.03 21.66
CA SER A 551 24.77 2.35 21.13
C SER A 551 25.76 3.42 21.57
N ASN A 552 25.75 4.56 20.86
CA ASN A 552 26.70 5.67 21.01
C ASN A 552 28.18 5.31 20.74
N LEU A 553 28.42 4.36 19.82
CA LEU A 553 29.78 4.08 19.32
C LEU A 553 30.33 5.28 18.54
N ASN A 554 31.65 5.46 18.59
CA ASN A 554 32.33 6.46 17.76
C ASN A 554 32.36 6.01 16.29
N LEU A 555 32.27 6.95 15.35
CA LEU A 555 32.14 6.69 13.90
C LEU A 555 33.40 6.07 13.25
N LYS A 556 34.46 5.88 14.04
CA LYS A 556 35.72 5.20 13.67
C LYS A 556 35.90 3.82 14.32
N VAL A 557 34.88 3.29 15.02
CA VAL A 557 34.95 1.97 15.66
C VAL A 557 34.86 0.87 14.59
N THR A 558 35.94 0.10 14.44
CA THR A 558 36.00 -1.10 13.61
C THR A 558 35.55 -2.34 14.39
N TYR A 559 35.46 -3.49 13.71
CA TYR A 559 35.21 -4.79 14.31
C TYR A 559 36.23 -5.13 15.41
N ASP A 560 37.51 -4.90 15.14
CA ASP A 560 38.61 -5.26 16.03
C ASP A 560 38.55 -4.47 17.34
N HIS A 561 38.28 -3.16 17.28
CA HIS A 561 38.10 -2.32 18.47
C HIS A 561 36.92 -2.72 19.37
N LEU A 562 35.90 -3.42 18.84
CA LEU A 562 34.85 -4.02 19.66
C LEU A 562 35.30 -5.39 20.21
N ARG A 563 36.01 -6.18 19.41
CA ARG A 563 36.56 -7.48 19.83
C ARG A 563 37.55 -7.33 20.99
N ASP A 564 38.47 -6.38 20.90
CA ASP A 564 39.44 -6.03 21.96
C ASP A 564 38.71 -5.59 23.23
N PHE A 565 37.66 -4.76 23.09
CA PHE A 565 36.90 -4.24 24.22
C PHE A 565 36.11 -5.31 25.00
N PHE A 566 35.77 -6.44 24.37
CA PHE A 566 35.12 -7.59 25.03
C PHE A 566 36.04 -8.80 25.23
N GLN A 567 37.36 -8.66 24.97
CA GLN A 567 38.32 -9.77 25.09
C GLN A 567 38.47 -10.26 26.54
N ASP A 568 38.29 -9.37 27.52
CA ASP A 568 38.28 -9.64 28.96
C ASP A 568 37.02 -10.37 29.45
N VAL A 569 35.90 -10.20 28.75
CA VAL A 569 34.63 -10.90 29.01
C VAL A 569 34.61 -12.26 28.33
N GLY A 570 35.18 -12.37 27.12
CA GLY A 570 35.14 -13.58 26.31
C GLY A 570 33.74 -13.85 25.72
N GLY A 571 33.54 -15.07 25.23
CA GLY A 571 32.23 -15.55 24.75
C GLY A 571 31.66 -14.89 23.48
N VAL A 572 32.34 -13.94 22.84
CA VAL A 572 31.83 -13.26 21.63
C VAL A 572 31.79 -14.22 20.44
N VAL A 573 30.57 -14.49 19.94
CA VAL A 573 30.28 -15.36 18.79
C VAL A 573 30.22 -14.56 17.48
N ALA A 574 29.62 -13.37 17.51
CA ALA A 574 29.54 -12.49 16.34
C ALA A 574 29.39 -11.00 16.76
N ILE A 575 29.83 -10.09 15.88
CA ILE A 575 29.68 -8.64 16.02
C ILE A 575 29.05 -8.10 14.73
N ARG A 576 27.89 -7.46 14.84
CA ARG A 576 27.08 -6.94 13.72
C ARG A 576 26.99 -5.41 13.82
N ILE A 577 27.96 -4.68 13.25
CA ILE A 577 27.99 -3.21 13.24
C ILE A 577 27.03 -2.67 12.16
N LEU A 578 26.09 -1.81 12.56
CA LEU A 578 25.09 -1.27 11.64
C LEU A 578 25.65 -0.06 10.88
N HIS A 579 25.77 -0.22 9.56
CA HIS A 579 26.19 0.82 8.62
C HIS A 579 24.98 1.41 7.89
N ASP A 580 25.09 2.68 7.48
CA ASP A 580 24.14 3.28 6.56
C ASP A 580 24.34 2.72 5.14
N LYS A 581 23.24 2.26 4.52
CA LYS A 581 23.25 1.51 3.26
C LYS A 581 23.66 2.35 2.05
N PHE A 582 23.52 3.68 2.12
CA PHE A 582 23.83 4.57 0.99
C PHE A 582 25.17 5.30 1.17
N THR A 583 25.55 5.70 2.38
CA THR A 583 26.84 6.40 2.60
C THR A 583 27.98 5.50 3.08
N GLY A 584 27.71 4.24 3.42
CA GLY A 584 28.70 3.29 3.95
C GLY A 584 29.22 3.61 5.37
N LYS A 585 28.76 4.70 5.99
CA LYS A 585 29.25 5.17 7.30
C LYS A 585 28.54 4.43 8.43
N SER A 586 29.30 4.04 9.46
CA SER A 586 28.78 3.33 10.64
C SER A 586 27.79 4.22 11.41
N ARG A 587 26.59 3.74 11.73
CA ARG A 587 25.53 4.53 12.42
C ARG A 587 25.76 4.72 13.92
N GLY A 588 26.93 4.35 14.44
CA GLY A 588 27.23 4.38 15.89
C GLY A 588 26.50 3.31 16.70
N LEU A 589 25.97 2.27 16.05
CA LEU A 589 25.21 1.17 16.64
C LEU A 589 25.81 -0.19 16.24
N ALA A 590 25.78 -1.17 17.14
CA ALA A 590 26.18 -2.55 16.85
C ALA A 590 25.39 -3.55 17.71
N TYR A 591 25.27 -4.79 17.25
CA TYR A 591 24.85 -5.92 18.06
C TYR A 591 26.04 -6.86 18.29
N VAL A 592 26.13 -7.48 19.46
CA VAL A 592 27.15 -8.47 19.81
C VAL A 592 26.45 -9.70 20.36
N ASP A 593 26.68 -10.84 19.71
CA ASP A 593 26.09 -12.11 20.07
C ASP A 593 27.08 -12.89 20.96
N PHE A 594 26.67 -13.28 22.17
CA PHE A 594 27.49 -14.02 23.13
C PHE A 594 27.10 -15.50 23.18
N SER A 595 28.03 -16.36 23.60
CA SER A 595 27.83 -17.81 23.69
C SER A 595 26.94 -18.24 24.85
N ASP A 596 26.98 -17.50 25.96
CA ASP A 596 26.28 -17.83 27.21
C ASP A 596 25.73 -16.57 27.84
N ASP A 597 24.59 -16.68 28.52
CA ASP A 597 23.92 -15.55 29.16
C ASP A 597 24.75 -14.91 30.29
N ALA A 598 25.63 -15.68 30.95
CA ALA A 598 26.60 -15.17 31.91
C ALA A 598 27.64 -14.23 31.27
N HIS A 599 28.09 -14.51 30.03
CA HIS A 599 28.97 -13.63 29.27
C HIS A 599 28.21 -12.37 28.80
N LEU A 600 26.90 -12.50 28.49
CA LEU A 600 26.04 -11.35 28.19
C LEU A 600 25.88 -10.41 29.40
N GLU A 601 25.67 -10.93 30.62
CA GLU A 601 25.60 -10.08 31.82
C GLU A 601 26.93 -9.38 32.13
N ALA A 602 28.04 -10.10 32.02
CA ALA A 602 29.38 -9.50 32.13
C ALA A 602 29.64 -8.43 31.05
N GLY A 603 29.18 -8.65 29.81
CA GLY A 603 29.24 -7.66 28.73
C GLY A 603 28.38 -6.42 29.00
N VAL A 604 27.17 -6.59 29.53
CA VAL A 604 26.27 -5.48 29.93
C VAL A 604 26.83 -4.72 31.15
N ALA A 605 27.58 -5.37 32.05
CA ALA A 605 28.25 -4.70 33.16
C ALA A 605 29.34 -3.70 32.73
N LYS A 606 29.86 -3.80 31.48
CA LYS A 606 30.82 -2.85 30.87
C LYS A 606 30.18 -1.52 30.42
N ASN A 607 28.86 -1.36 30.59
CA ASN A 607 28.10 -0.18 30.15
C ASN A 607 28.68 1.15 30.71
N LYS A 608 28.68 2.20 29.88
CA LYS A 608 29.21 3.56 30.15
C LYS A 608 30.73 3.71 30.23
N GLN A 609 31.51 2.64 29.98
CA GLN A 609 32.95 2.74 29.79
C GLN A 609 33.31 3.54 28.51
N LEU A 610 34.55 4.04 28.46
CA LEU A 610 35.05 4.90 27.38
C LEU A 610 35.74 4.07 26.28
N LEU A 611 35.19 4.08 25.06
CA LEU A 611 35.83 3.52 23.86
C LEU A 611 36.08 4.66 22.86
N LEU A 612 37.34 4.84 22.46
CA LEU A 612 37.79 5.91 21.54
C LEU A 612 37.19 7.30 21.87
N GLY A 613 37.24 7.68 23.15
CA GLY A 613 36.80 8.99 23.66
C GLY A 613 35.29 9.18 23.85
N LYS A 614 34.44 8.18 23.54
CA LYS A 614 32.99 8.22 23.80
C LYS A 614 32.57 7.17 24.82
N LYS A 615 31.56 7.49 25.65
CA LYS A 615 30.93 6.54 26.58
C LYS A 615 29.93 5.69 25.83
N ILE A 616 30.18 4.39 25.74
CA ILE A 616 29.30 3.45 25.01
C ILE A 616 28.15 2.99 25.91
N SER A 617 26.98 2.72 25.32
CA SER A 617 25.78 2.29 26.05
C SER A 617 25.40 0.86 25.63
N ILE A 618 25.45 -0.08 26.58
CA ILE A 618 25.24 -1.52 26.34
C ILE A 618 23.98 -1.99 27.09
N ALA A 619 23.11 -2.73 26.42
CA ALA A 619 21.89 -3.33 26.99
C ALA A 619 21.65 -4.74 26.43
N ARG A 620 20.86 -5.58 27.11
CA ARG A 620 20.30 -6.80 26.51
C ARG A 620 19.31 -6.43 25.39
N SER A 621 19.29 -7.20 24.31
CA SER A 621 18.30 -7.07 23.23
C SER A 621 17.01 -7.83 23.58
N ASP A 622 15.84 -7.21 23.37
CA ASP A 622 14.52 -7.87 23.48
C ASP A 622 13.74 -7.68 22.17
N PRO A 623 13.61 -8.72 21.32
CA PRO A 623 12.82 -8.64 20.09
C PRO A 623 11.29 -8.66 20.31
N LYS A 624 10.79 -9.02 21.50
CA LYS A 624 9.37 -9.38 21.72
C LYS A 624 8.49 -8.24 22.23
N ARG A 625 8.62 -7.04 21.66
CA ARG A 625 7.67 -5.93 21.85
C ARG A 625 7.24 -5.25 20.54
N GLY A 626 6.71 -6.05 19.63
CA GLY A 626 5.95 -5.58 18.46
C GLY A 626 4.58 -6.25 18.38
N GLY A 627 3.50 -5.50 18.60
CA GLY A 627 2.12 -5.92 18.29
C GLY A 627 1.36 -6.69 19.37
N HIS A 628 0.67 -5.97 20.25
CA HIS A 628 -0.77 -6.16 20.47
C HIS A 628 -1.36 -4.92 21.17
N GLY A 629 -2.62 -4.59 20.87
CA GLY A 629 -3.33 -3.48 21.50
C GLY A 629 -3.69 -3.77 22.97
N MET A 630 -3.80 -2.71 23.78
CA MET A 630 -4.27 -2.79 25.16
C MET A 630 -5.55 -1.95 25.31
N ASP A 631 -6.67 -2.64 25.48
CA ASP A 631 -7.93 -2.02 25.88
C ASP A 631 -7.93 -1.68 27.38
N ARG A 632 -8.91 -0.89 27.83
CA ARG A 632 -8.86 -0.25 29.16
C ARG A 632 -8.98 -1.21 30.36
N ALA A 633 -7.94 -1.26 31.19
CA ALA A 633 -8.03 -1.44 32.64
C ALA A 633 -6.78 -0.83 33.32
N GLY A 634 -6.83 -0.26 34.53
CA GLY A 634 -7.97 -0.06 35.43
C GLY A 634 -7.50 -0.07 36.89
N GLY A 635 -7.32 1.09 37.53
CA GLY A 635 -6.78 1.18 38.89
C GLY A 635 -7.39 2.33 39.70
N GLY A 636 -8.46 2.04 40.45
CA GLY A 636 -9.19 3.03 41.26
C GLY A 636 -9.81 2.41 42.51
N LYS A 637 -9.52 2.98 43.67
CA LYS A 637 -9.82 2.43 45.01
C LYS A 637 -11.32 2.25 45.31
N ARG A 638 -11.70 1.01 45.61
CA ARG A 638 -12.54 0.56 46.74
C ARG A 638 -13.16 1.67 47.64
N PHE A 639 -14.49 1.76 47.65
CA PHE A 639 -15.28 2.16 48.84
C PHE A 639 -16.66 1.46 48.83
N GLU A 640 -17.29 1.44 50.01
CA GLU A 640 -18.61 0.88 50.39
C GLU A 640 -19.81 1.41 49.54
N SER A 641 -21.03 0.83 49.54
CA SER A 641 -21.72 -0.03 50.53
C SER A 641 -22.91 -0.83 49.94
N ARG A 642 -23.42 -1.82 50.70
CA ARG A 642 -24.78 -2.45 50.75
C ARG A 642 -25.73 -2.37 49.53
N SER A 643 -26.28 -3.43 48.90
CA SER A 643 -26.92 -4.71 49.35
C SER A 643 -28.43 -4.65 49.72
N SER A 644 -29.32 -5.02 48.79
CA SER A 644 -30.62 -5.73 48.99
C SER A 644 -31.25 -6.01 47.61
N SER A 645 -31.18 -7.18 46.99
CA SER A 645 -31.88 -8.46 47.27
C SER A 645 -33.43 -8.39 47.26
N LYS A 646 -34.05 -9.04 46.25
CA LYS A 646 -34.94 -10.21 46.44
C LYS A 646 -35.41 -10.86 45.12
N GLU A 647 -35.03 -12.13 44.96
CA GLU A 647 -35.75 -13.19 44.22
C GLU A 647 -36.89 -13.76 45.10
N PRO A 648 -37.66 -14.80 44.69
CA PRO A 648 -38.11 -15.21 43.34
C PRO A 648 -39.64 -15.50 43.34
N HIS A 649 -40.18 -16.19 42.32
CA HIS A 649 -41.09 -17.33 42.52
C HIS A 649 -41.21 -18.20 41.24
N LYS A 650 -41.53 -19.50 41.39
CA LYS A 650 -41.42 -20.51 40.34
C LYS A 650 -42.42 -21.67 40.51
N VAL A 651 -43.37 -21.82 39.58
CA VAL A 651 -44.19 -23.02 39.28
C VAL A 651 -44.55 -22.87 37.78
N ASN A 652 -44.10 -23.65 36.80
CA ASN A 652 -44.02 -25.11 36.59
C ASN A 652 -45.36 -25.75 36.18
N GLU A 653 -45.66 -25.81 34.87
CA GLU A 653 -45.97 -27.09 34.17
C GLU A 653 -46.22 -26.96 32.65
N GLN A 654 -45.95 -28.07 31.95
CA GLN A 654 -46.20 -28.40 30.54
C GLN A 654 -45.99 -29.94 30.38
N PRO A 655 -46.37 -30.61 29.27
CA PRO A 655 -46.92 -30.09 28.00
C PRO A 655 -48.18 -30.84 27.46
N SER A 656 -48.72 -30.36 26.33
CA SER A 656 -49.16 -31.10 25.11
C SER A 656 -50.41 -30.48 24.46
N GLY A 657 -50.69 -30.76 23.16
CA GLY A 657 -52.03 -30.51 22.58
C GLY A 657 -52.20 -29.78 21.22
N LEU A 658 -51.39 -30.05 20.19
CA LEU A 658 -51.71 -29.79 18.75
C LEU A 658 -52.02 -28.31 18.30
N ARG A 659 -52.45 -28.13 17.04
CA ARG A 659 -52.38 -26.89 16.24
C ARG A 659 -53.68 -26.58 15.47
N LYS A 660 -54.03 -25.28 15.36
CA LYS A 660 -54.84 -24.61 14.28
C LYS A 660 -56.31 -25.07 14.12
N HIS A 661 -57.28 -24.30 13.59
CA HIS A 661 -57.45 -22.90 13.09
C HIS A 661 -58.83 -22.41 13.62
N GLY A 662 -59.25 -21.13 13.63
CA GLY A 662 -58.68 -19.83 13.22
C GLY A 662 -59.77 -18.71 13.28
N GLY A 663 -59.37 -17.43 13.18
CA GLY A 663 -60.26 -16.24 13.25
C GLY A 663 -60.52 -15.72 14.68
N ASN A 664 -60.73 -14.41 14.94
CA ASN A 664 -60.71 -13.24 14.04
C ASN A 664 -60.52 -11.91 14.85
N SER A 665 -59.89 -10.87 14.27
CA SER A 665 -59.77 -9.47 14.80
C SER A 665 -58.96 -9.26 16.11
N VAL A 666 -58.33 -8.10 16.45
CA VAL A 666 -58.18 -6.74 15.86
C VAL A 666 -56.69 -6.30 15.81
N GLU A 667 -56.41 -5.21 15.10
CA GLU A 667 -55.12 -4.56 14.76
C GLU A 667 -54.06 -4.30 15.85
N LEU A 668 -52.80 -4.26 15.40
CA LEU A 668 -51.89 -3.11 15.57
C LEU A 668 -50.98 -3.01 14.31
N LYS A 669 -50.73 -1.79 13.80
CA LYS A 669 -49.99 -1.56 12.53
C LYS A 669 -48.66 -0.86 12.74
N GLY A 670 -47.62 -1.33 12.05
CA GLY A 670 -46.38 -0.59 11.81
C GLY A 670 -45.79 -0.98 10.46
N LYS A 671 -45.24 -0.03 9.70
CA LYS A 671 -44.51 -0.27 8.44
C LYS A 671 -43.41 0.77 8.21
N ASN A 672 -42.18 0.28 8.04
CA ASN A 672 -41.13 1.01 7.34
C ASN A 672 -41.23 0.71 5.83
N THR A 673 -41.11 1.74 4.98
CA THR A 673 -40.47 1.65 3.66
C THR A 673 -40.06 3.04 3.19
N PHE A 674 -38.79 3.23 2.83
CA PHE A 674 -38.35 4.46 2.15
C PHE A 674 -38.93 4.52 0.73
N ALA A 675 -39.23 5.73 0.25
CA ALA A 675 -39.77 5.99 -1.08
C ALA A 675 -38.90 6.99 -1.85
N VAL A 676 -38.81 6.82 -3.16
CA VAL A 676 -38.01 7.65 -4.07
C VAL A 676 -38.69 9.00 -4.33
N PRO A 677 -37.98 10.14 -4.30
CA PRO A 677 -38.55 11.43 -4.68
C PRO A 677 -38.89 11.48 -6.18
N ARG A 678 -40.08 12.02 -6.53
CA ARG A 678 -40.42 12.42 -7.90
C ARG A 678 -40.46 13.95 -8.02
N ASN A 679 -39.90 14.42 -9.13
CA ASN A 679 -40.04 15.72 -9.80
C ASN A 679 -40.92 16.79 -9.13
N VAL A 680 -40.32 17.96 -8.90
CA VAL A 680 -41.01 19.27 -8.96
C VAL A 680 -40.56 19.98 -10.25
N ARG A 681 -41.42 20.82 -10.81
CA ARG A 681 -41.36 21.32 -12.20
C ARG A 681 -40.93 22.79 -12.23
N ALA A 682 -39.88 23.12 -12.98
CA ALA A 682 -39.59 24.50 -13.38
C ALA A 682 -40.44 24.88 -14.62
N LEU A 683 -40.79 26.16 -14.75
CA LEU A 683 -41.63 26.70 -15.83
C LEU A 683 -40.86 27.71 -16.69
N GLY A 684 -41.11 27.68 -18.00
CA GLY A 684 -41.02 28.85 -18.86
C GLY A 684 -39.67 29.13 -19.54
N TRP A 685 -39.40 28.45 -20.65
CA TRP A 685 -38.85 29.11 -21.85
C TRP A 685 -39.67 28.67 -23.07
N THR A 686 -39.83 29.58 -24.02
CA THR A 686 -40.71 29.44 -25.19
C THR A 686 -40.07 28.62 -26.30
N ALA A 687 -40.91 27.93 -27.07
CA ALA A 687 -40.44 27.03 -28.13
C ALA A 687 -40.23 27.75 -29.46
N ASP A 688 -39.31 27.21 -30.25
CA ASP A 688 -39.37 27.26 -31.72
C ASP A 688 -39.06 25.88 -32.30
N LYS A 689 -39.55 25.59 -33.51
CA LYS A 689 -39.35 24.31 -34.22
C LYS A 689 -38.90 24.56 -35.67
N PRO A 690 -37.94 23.77 -36.16
CA PRO A 690 -38.26 22.82 -37.25
C PRO A 690 -37.84 21.39 -36.86
N LYS A 691 -38.73 20.39 -36.99
CA LYS A 691 -39.05 19.56 -38.19
C LYS A 691 -38.11 18.36 -38.37
N THR A 692 -38.74 17.19 -38.56
CA THR A 692 -38.17 15.87 -38.85
C THR A 692 -37.71 15.73 -40.30
N LEU A 693 -36.85 14.74 -40.54
CA LEU A 693 -36.54 13.91 -41.75
C LEU A 693 -35.11 13.39 -41.53
N GLU A 694 -34.67 12.16 -41.84
CA GLU A 694 -35.32 10.86 -42.06
C GLU A 694 -34.22 9.78 -41.84
N GLN A 695 -34.49 8.47 -41.99
CA GLN A 695 -33.43 7.44 -41.98
C GLN A 695 -32.99 7.11 -43.41
N ASP A 696 -31.68 6.91 -43.62
CA ASP A 696 -31.15 6.12 -44.73
C ASP A 696 -29.89 5.35 -44.27
N ASP A 697 -29.75 4.11 -44.73
CA ASP A 697 -28.55 3.26 -44.55
C ASP A 697 -27.58 3.48 -45.72
N GLU A 698 -26.28 3.70 -45.45
CA GLU A 698 -25.24 3.56 -46.47
C GLU A 698 -24.14 2.56 -46.04
N ASN A 699 -23.75 1.70 -46.99
CA ASN A 699 -22.75 0.64 -46.82
C ASN A 699 -21.33 1.21 -46.64
N PRO A 700 -20.38 0.44 -46.05
CA PRO A 700 -19.00 0.86 -45.87
C PRO A 700 -18.26 1.05 -47.20
N LYS A 701 -17.36 2.04 -47.21
CA LYS A 701 -16.67 2.54 -48.42
C LYS A 701 -15.58 1.61 -48.94
N SER A 702 -15.33 1.69 -50.25
CA SER A 702 -14.35 0.85 -50.95
C SER A 702 -12.89 1.23 -50.65
N ASN A 703 -11.99 0.25 -50.67
CA ASN A 703 -10.55 0.42 -50.38
C ASN A 703 -9.83 1.44 -51.30
N ASP A 704 -10.33 1.68 -52.52
CA ASP A 704 -9.73 2.69 -53.42
C ASP A 704 -10.15 4.14 -53.12
N GLU A 705 -11.09 4.35 -52.19
CA GLU A 705 -11.31 5.67 -51.57
C GLU A 705 -10.30 5.91 -50.42
N PHE A 706 -10.07 4.90 -49.57
CA PHE A 706 -9.06 4.98 -48.50
C PHE A 706 -7.65 5.30 -49.03
N ARG A 707 -7.27 4.73 -50.19
CA ARG A 707 -5.98 5.02 -50.84
C ARG A 707 -5.79 6.48 -51.27
N LYS A 708 -6.87 7.26 -51.41
CA LYS A 708 -6.80 8.69 -51.80
C LYS A 708 -6.64 9.64 -50.61
N LEU A 709 -6.82 9.16 -49.37
CA LEU A 709 -6.65 9.96 -48.16
C LEU A 709 -5.19 10.05 -47.68
N TYR A 710 -4.33 9.10 -48.07
CA TYR A 710 -2.93 9.05 -47.63
C TYR A 710 -1.92 9.80 -48.51
N PHE A 711 -2.37 10.57 -49.52
CA PHE A 711 -1.51 11.36 -50.40
C PHE A 711 -2.04 12.78 -50.62
N LYS A 712 -2.18 13.58 -49.56
CA LYS A 712 -2.23 15.05 -49.65
C LYS A 712 -2.02 15.77 -48.31
N GLY A 713 -0.96 16.58 -48.25
CA GLY A 713 -0.76 17.68 -47.29
C GLY A 713 -0.42 17.25 -45.88
#